data_AF-A0A7V4SRD9-F1
#
_entry.id   AF-A0A7V4SRD9-F1
#
_cell.length_a   1.000
_cell.length_b   1.000
_cell.length_c   1.000
_cell.angle_alpha   90.00
_cell.angle_beta   90.00
_cell.angle_gamma   90.00
#
_symmetry.space_group_name_H-M   'P 1'
#
loop_
_entity.id
_entity.type
_entity.pdbx_description
1 polymer ?
#
loop_
_entity_poly.entity_id
_entity_poly.type
_entity_poly.pdbx_seq_one_letter_code
_entity_poly.pdbx_strand_id
1 'polypeptide(L)'
;MPNVDDLFSARKSLDQICQVPESIISVYSLEKHVWADGNSDQARRQRRPELQTIAEFQIDPVRPFLTNILSRMAAPYKRERKENPIGQGYWVQAEFGSGKSHLLCFLAALALGSQEAWDLVNEKEKASNRGKRESLYQFWEDGLQAKSTGKGRGILVIVKTLTGTGAGTIGTEGKGKRLTEYILDAAKEQLQLELGQNISLYPVELLADRFLKEDLERYRKELDRFLHDPRFFEPGEYQDVADLIRVIQGNELPEYKRSAGNKLWRFYTEYLKVQPQIAAESEEVLKHLVETALSLGYAGVLIVLDEVSLFMKNRDDAQRADDEQTLVVLANRLAKVHNLPVWTVCSAQQRIESKLGEKNIIADDRLQLVKLLESDRDYYDIVLARVRKIVDPAAISNYYLHYRRGFTWPNSIGEDEFRRFFPFHPQALEVLRAITFELTTARSAIHFMHQVLKHQVKHQGRELIRLWELFDEAVSYQEDPSGVNAGLAAIKTSREAEYRAYEAARRQLEGLTKGYLKVNREKACKALQTLFLYHIARTRQQGLTAEELANSVLIERDAQATPEENIQHYDTLAEKLRGELVQVQVTIAGEAGARYRFEPTVVGIDPKHEFMKARDEAEASPVMQQEAWRHLLGFGEWLVRTRQMTLDLSYEVTSLFCEVAPLTSASSTLWGSSAGLSLDLEWQGRQVSGRVSMRDVARMAQEGVPLPQIDSAETDEDFAVVISSRPASQEAVQKLIAQRADPRILVWTPSELNEEEHGRLLDFAAYRKLVSTFGGKDSDDAVTVINWVADALRGDMARIAHIVDDSYARGRIDALNNTHMPFHVAGDLRAILTPLVERALNSAYESRIIRFDPPFLFRKEEAVKVINGIVKTGSIPKGAKPNQDISAAQNFGYALLIMDRPAGRELDVSRNPFVADLLAFIDERS
;
A
#
# COMPACT_ATOMS: atom_id res chain seq x y z
N MET A 1 53.06 20.68 17.22
CA MET A 1 52.18 21.85 17.42
C MET A 1 51.72 22.30 16.04
N PRO A 2 50.41 22.42 15.76
CA PRO A 2 49.94 22.93 14.47
C PRO A 2 50.34 24.40 14.32
N ASN A 3 50.57 24.83 13.07
CA ASN A 3 51.05 26.16 12.73
C ASN A 3 49.98 27.23 13.06
N VAL A 4 50.37 28.42 13.52
CA VAL A 4 49.41 29.44 14.03
C VAL A 4 48.49 29.98 12.92
N ASP A 5 48.88 29.84 11.65
CA ASP A 5 48.03 30.15 10.48
C ASP A 5 46.91 29.12 10.24
N ASP A 6 47.01 27.88 10.77
CA ASP A 6 45.95 26.86 10.62
C ASP A 6 44.73 27.16 11.50
N LEU A 7 44.90 27.89 12.61
CA LEU A 7 43.85 28.19 13.58
C LEU A 7 42.75 29.11 13.02
N PHE A 8 43.06 29.93 12.01
CA PHE A 8 42.10 30.80 11.33
C PHE A 8 41.53 30.18 10.04
N SER A 9 42.02 29.01 9.61
CA SER A 9 41.61 28.34 8.36
C SER A 9 40.65 27.15 8.57
N ALA A 10 40.47 26.70 9.81
CA ALA A 10 39.60 25.57 10.11
C ALA A 10 38.12 25.92 9.88
N ARG A 11 37.42 25.07 9.11
CA ARG A 11 35.96 25.15 8.95
C ARG A 11 35.28 24.78 10.26
N LYS A 12 34.48 25.71 10.81
CA LYS A 12 33.58 25.41 11.94
C LYS A 12 32.54 24.38 11.51
N SER A 13 32.07 23.55 12.42
CA SER A 13 31.02 22.56 12.12
C SER A 13 29.66 23.23 11.89
N LEU A 14 28.77 22.58 11.15
CA LEU A 14 27.49 23.15 10.74
C LEU A 14 26.59 23.52 11.93
N ASP A 15 26.68 22.82 13.07
CA ASP A 15 25.96 23.16 14.31
C ASP A 15 26.39 24.50 14.91
N GLN A 16 27.59 24.98 14.60
CA GLN A 16 28.12 26.26 15.07
C GLN A 16 27.75 27.43 14.15
N ILE A 17 27.32 27.15 12.91
CA ILE A 17 27.07 28.16 11.87
C ILE A 17 25.58 28.24 11.51
N CYS A 18 24.86 27.12 11.60
CA CYS A 18 23.47 26.97 11.20
C CYS A 18 22.60 26.52 12.38
N GLN A 19 21.43 27.14 12.52
CA GLN A 19 20.33 26.62 13.32
C GLN A 19 19.28 26.01 12.39
N VAL A 20 18.85 24.79 12.71
CA VAL A 20 17.87 24.02 11.94
C VAL A 20 16.59 23.93 12.77
N PRO A 21 15.40 24.16 12.19
CA PRO A 21 14.14 23.96 12.92
C PRO A 21 14.00 22.51 13.40
N GLU A 22 13.37 22.27 14.56
CA GLU A 22 13.15 20.90 15.05
C GLU A 22 12.18 20.11 14.16
N SER A 23 11.12 20.78 13.73
CA SER A 23 10.11 20.28 12.79
C SER A 23 9.76 21.38 11.78
N ILE A 24 9.26 20.96 10.62
CA ILE A 24 8.78 21.85 9.56
C ILE A 24 7.51 21.28 8.96
N ILE A 25 6.57 22.14 8.58
CA ILE A 25 5.37 21.72 7.85
C ILE A 25 5.71 21.65 6.36
N SER A 26 6.08 20.48 5.85
CA SER A 26 6.40 20.35 4.42
C SER A 26 5.21 20.65 3.50
N VAL A 27 3.97 20.44 3.98
CA VAL A 27 2.72 20.59 3.21
C VAL A 27 1.67 21.39 3.97
N TYR A 28 1.26 22.53 3.41
CA TYR A 28 0.12 23.29 3.92
C TYR A 28 -1.17 22.87 3.21
N SER A 29 -2.19 22.57 4.01
CA SER A 29 -3.59 22.39 3.62
C SER A 29 -4.43 23.37 4.41
N LEU A 30 -5.38 24.00 3.73
CA LEU A 30 -6.31 24.96 4.31
C LEU A 30 -7.09 24.36 5.50
N GLU A 31 -7.54 23.12 5.35
CA GLU A 31 -8.36 22.40 6.32
C GLU A 31 -7.60 22.02 7.60
N LYS A 32 -6.27 22.10 7.62
CA LYS A 32 -5.47 21.70 8.78
C LYS A 32 -4.68 22.85 9.39
N HIS A 33 -4.19 23.78 8.57
CA HIS A 33 -3.14 24.71 8.97
C HIS A 33 -3.59 26.18 9.03
N VAL A 34 -4.91 26.43 8.95
CA VAL A 34 -5.48 27.74 9.26
C VAL A 34 -5.75 27.86 10.77
N TRP A 35 -6.26 26.79 11.38
CA TRP A 35 -6.64 26.74 12.79
C TRP A 35 -5.66 25.91 13.61
N ALA A 36 -5.50 26.28 14.88
CA ALA A 36 -4.66 25.54 15.83
C ALA A 36 -5.14 24.09 16.03
N ASP A 37 -4.25 23.27 16.59
CA ASP A 37 -4.54 21.88 17.00
C ASP A 37 -5.06 21.01 15.84
N GLY A 38 -4.59 21.28 14.61
CA GLY A 38 -4.94 20.52 13.41
C GLY A 38 -6.42 20.63 13.03
N ASN A 39 -7.01 21.82 13.18
CA ASN A 39 -8.43 22.09 12.90
C ASN A 39 -9.42 21.45 13.87
N SER A 40 -9.11 21.49 15.18
CA SER A 40 -10.04 21.06 16.20
C SER A 40 -11.30 21.95 16.27
N ASP A 41 -12.45 21.36 16.61
CA ASP A 41 -13.70 22.09 16.83
C ASP A 41 -13.54 23.21 17.86
N GLN A 42 -12.70 22.99 18.88
CA GLN A 42 -12.39 23.99 19.90
C GLN A 42 -11.61 25.16 19.31
N ALA A 43 -10.58 24.90 18.49
CA ALA A 43 -9.80 25.95 17.85
C ALA A 43 -10.65 26.78 16.88
N ARG A 44 -11.54 26.15 16.10
CA ARG A 44 -12.50 26.85 15.22
C ARG A 44 -13.48 27.70 16.02
N ARG A 45 -14.08 27.15 17.09
CA ARG A 45 -14.98 27.87 18.03
C ARG A 45 -14.31 29.12 18.61
N GLN A 46 -13.06 28.98 19.02
CA GLN A 46 -12.30 30.06 19.66
C GLN A 46 -11.55 30.94 18.65
N ARG A 47 -11.67 30.67 17.34
CA ARG A 47 -10.96 31.38 16.26
C ARG A 47 -9.45 31.43 16.49
N ARG A 48 -8.87 30.36 17.03
CA ARG A 48 -7.43 30.24 17.30
C ARG A 48 -6.67 29.87 16.03
N PRO A 49 -5.77 30.73 15.51
CA PRO A 49 -4.98 30.42 14.33
C PRO A 49 -3.85 29.43 14.62
N GLU A 50 -3.39 28.73 13.59
CA GLU A 50 -2.15 27.95 13.64
C GLU A 50 -0.93 28.90 13.59
N LEU A 51 -0.30 29.11 14.74
CA LEU A 51 0.82 30.05 14.86
C LEU A 51 2.07 29.57 14.10
N GLN A 52 2.25 28.25 13.94
CA GLN A 52 3.37 27.71 13.17
C GLN A 52 3.30 28.12 11.69
N THR A 53 2.09 28.20 11.12
CA THR A 53 1.86 28.72 9.76
C THR A 53 2.42 30.12 9.60
N ILE A 54 2.24 30.98 10.60
CA ILE A 54 2.69 32.37 10.58
C ILE A 54 4.21 32.45 10.82
N ALA A 55 4.72 31.66 11.76
CA ALA A 55 6.13 31.59 12.10
C ALA A 55 7.00 31.14 10.92
N GLU A 56 6.53 30.19 10.10
CA GLU A 56 7.28 29.65 8.96
C GLU A 56 7.15 30.47 7.66
N PHE A 57 6.15 31.36 7.53
CA PHE A 57 5.86 32.05 6.26
C PHE A 57 6.85 33.18 5.91
N GLN A 58 7.31 33.27 4.66
CA GLN A 58 8.11 34.41 4.21
C GLN A 58 7.24 35.51 3.59
N ILE A 59 7.24 36.69 4.22
CA ILE A 59 6.35 37.81 3.86
C ILE A 59 6.83 38.54 2.61
N ASP A 60 8.14 38.79 2.50
CA ASP A 60 8.69 39.71 1.50
C ASP A 60 8.40 39.35 0.04
N PRO A 61 8.47 38.07 -0.40
CA PRO A 61 8.17 37.70 -1.78
C PRO A 61 6.74 38.05 -2.25
N VAL A 62 5.80 38.23 -1.32
CA VAL A 62 4.38 38.43 -1.59
C VAL A 62 3.79 39.67 -0.92
N ARG A 63 4.66 40.50 -0.32
CA ARG A 63 4.29 41.70 0.43
C ARG A 63 3.36 42.63 -0.35
N PRO A 64 3.54 42.90 -1.66
CA PRO A 64 2.63 43.79 -2.40
C PRO A 64 1.18 43.29 -2.39
N PHE A 65 0.97 41.97 -2.53
CA PHE A 65 -0.34 41.36 -2.44
C PHE A 65 -0.94 41.47 -1.04
N LEU A 66 -0.16 41.09 -0.01
CA LEU A 66 -0.59 41.17 1.39
C LEU A 66 -0.96 42.61 1.79
N THR A 67 -0.16 43.59 1.37
CA THR A 67 -0.42 45.02 1.60
C THR A 67 -1.74 45.45 0.94
N ASN A 68 -2.02 45.00 -0.28
CA ASN A 68 -3.26 45.35 -0.98
C ASN A 68 -4.50 44.79 -0.28
N ILE A 69 -4.50 43.49 0.04
CA ILE A 69 -5.68 42.85 0.65
C ILE A 69 -5.88 43.30 2.10
N LEU A 70 -4.82 43.37 2.91
CA LEU A 70 -4.92 43.75 4.33
C LEU A 70 -5.32 45.20 4.50
N SER A 71 -4.85 46.12 3.64
CA SER A 71 -5.28 47.52 3.68
C SER A 71 -6.80 47.67 3.43
N ARG A 72 -7.34 46.91 2.48
CA ARG A 72 -8.80 46.86 2.21
C ARG A 72 -9.57 46.23 3.37
N MET A 73 -9.03 45.17 3.96
CA MET A 73 -9.65 44.51 5.12
C MET A 73 -9.61 45.38 6.38
N ALA A 74 -8.60 46.22 6.56
CA ALA A 74 -8.51 47.15 7.69
C ALA A 74 -9.43 48.37 7.51
N ALA A 75 -9.66 48.83 6.28
CA ALA A 75 -10.43 50.04 5.99
C ALA A 75 -11.86 50.03 6.59
N PRO A 76 -12.40 51.20 7.02
CA PRO A 76 -13.75 51.30 7.54
C PRO A 76 -14.80 51.03 6.45
N TYR A 77 -15.79 50.20 6.75
CA TYR A 77 -16.85 49.84 5.80
C TYR A 77 -18.01 50.84 5.83
N LYS A 78 -18.38 51.37 4.65
CA LYS A 78 -19.60 52.15 4.41
C LYS A 78 -20.23 51.70 3.10
N ARG A 79 -21.48 51.25 3.14
CA ARG A 79 -22.16 50.62 1.99
C ARG A 79 -22.33 51.59 0.82
N GLU A 80 -22.53 52.87 1.12
CA GLU A 80 -22.83 53.93 0.15
C GLU A 80 -21.60 54.35 -0.67
N ARG A 81 -20.38 54.07 -0.19
CA ARG A 81 -19.13 54.54 -0.80
C ARG A 81 -18.66 53.62 -1.94
N LYS A 82 -19.35 53.68 -3.08
CA LYS A 82 -19.06 52.81 -4.24
C LYS A 82 -17.85 53.23 -5.10
N GLU A 83 -17.36 54.46 -4.94
CA GLU A 83 -16.20 54.97 -5.72
C GLU A 83 -14.89 54.23 -5.42
N ASN A 84 -14.74 53.75 -4.19
CA ASN A 84 -13.62 52.91 -3.75
C ASN A 84 -14.17 51.71 -3.00
N PRO A 85 -14.60 50.66 -3.74
CA PRO A 85 -15.23 49.50 -3.12
C PRO A 85 -14.24 48.77 -2.22
N ILE A 86 -14.73 48.34 -1.06
CA ILE A 86 -13.90 47.71 -0.04
C ILE A 86 -13.54 46.26 -0.40
N GLY A 87 -14.46 45.55 -1.07
CA GLY A 87 -14.27 44.17 -1.50
C GLY A 87 -13.33 44.05 -2.72
N GLN A 88 -12.70 42.88 -2.86
CA GLN A 88 -11.83 42.55 -4.00
C GLN A 88 -11.67 41.04 -4.17
N GLY A 89 -11.52 40.60 -5.43
CA GLY A 89 -11.14 39.23 -5.76
C GLY A 89 -9.70 39.13 -6.27
N TYR A 90 -9.05 38.00 -6.01
CA TYR A 90 -7.65 37.73 -6.39
C TYR A 90 -7.48 36.33 -6.96
N TRP A 91 -6.70 36.23 -8.03
CA TRP A 91 -6.26 34.99 -8.66
C TRP A 91 -4.77 34.78 -8.41
N VAL A 92 -4.44 33.99 -7.39
CA VAL A 92 -3.07 33.65 -7.02
C VAL A 92 -2.58 32.52 -7.91
N GLN A 93 -1.63 32.84 -8.78
CA GLN A 93 -1.10 31.94 -9.77
C GLN A 93 0.39 31.70 -9.54
N ALA A 94 0.78 30.44 -9.47
CA ALA A 94 2.17 30.05 -9.38
C ALA A 94 2.35 28.56 -9.69
N GLU A 95 3.57 28.12 -9.91
CA GLU A 95 3.89 26.70 -10.10
C GLU A 95 3.62 25.88 -8.83
N PHE A 96 3.51 24.56 -8.97
CA PHE A 96 3.43 23.67 -7.82
C PHE A 96 4.61 23.94 -6.85
N GLY A 97 4.37 23.84 -5.54
CA GLY A 97 5.44 23.99 -4.53
C GLY A 97 5.89 25.43 -4.25
N SER A 98 5.35 26.43 -4.95
CA SER A 98 5.70 27.86 -4.77
C SER A 98 5.24 28.50 -3.45
N GLY A 99 4.64 27.73 -2.53
CA GLY A 99 4.08 28.24 -1.28
C GLY A 99 2.65 28.83 -1.38
N LYS A 100 1.88 28.59 -2.45
CA LYS A 100 0.49 29.08 -2.58
C LYS A 100 -0.39 28.73 -1.39
N SER A 101 -0.52 27.45 -1.05
CA SER A 101 -1.35 27.00 0.06
C SER A 101 -0.84 27.56 1.40
N HIS A 102 0.48 27.76 1.55
CA HIS A 102 1.05 28.43 2.72
C HIS A 102 0.63 29.90 2.80
N LEU A 103 0.68 30.65 1.69
CA LEU A 103 0.16 32.03 1.59
C LEU A 103 -1.32 32.09 1.95
N LEU A 104 -2.11 31.15 1.42
CA LEU A 104 -3.54 31.07 1.70
C LEU A 104 -3.82 30.79 3.19
N CYS A 105 -3.11 29.83 3.79
CA CYS A 105 -3.21 29.54 5.22
C CYS A 105 -2.75 30.74 6.07
N PHE A 106 -1.66 31.39 5.69
CA PHE A 106 -1.12 32.57 6.37
C PHE A 106 -2.13 33.71 6.41
N LEU A 107 -2.70 34.05 5.25
CA LEU A 107 -3.70 35.11 5.14
C LEU A 107 -4.95 34.77 5.96
N ALA A 108 -5.46 33.54 5.84
CA ALA A 108 -6.64 33.09 6.57
C ALA A 108 -6.40 33.09 8.10
N ALA A 109 -5.23 32.64 8.56
CA ALA A 109 -4.83 32.66 9.97
C ALA A 109 -4.75 34.09 10.53
N LEU A 110 -4.18 35.05 9.79
CA LEU A 110 -4.17 36.46 10.20
C LEU A 110 -5.58 37.07 10.24
N ALA A 111 -6.44 36.71 9.29
CA ALA A 111 -7.81 37.19 9.21
C ALA A 111 -8.71 36.71 10.36
N LEU A 112 -8.32 35.65 11.08
CA LEU A 112 -9.02 35.22 12.30
C LEU A 112 -8.99 36.30 13.39
N GLY A 113 -7.98 37.17 13.38
CA GLY A 113 -7.92 38.38 14.22
C GLY A 113 -7.31 38.16 15.62
N SER A 114 -6.39 37.21 15.77
CA SER A 114 -5.65 37.00 17.02
C SER A 114 -4.49 37.99 17.16
N GLN A 115 -4.35 38.63 18.32
CA GLN A 115 -3.22 39.54 18.59
C GLN A 115 -1.88 38.81 18.54
N GLU A 116 -1.79 37.60 19.09
CA GLU A 116 -0.57 36.78 19.09
C GLU A 116 -0.06 36.51 17.66
N ALA A 117 -0.99 36.26 16.73
CA ALA A 117 -0.68 36.04 15.32
C ALA A 117 -0.06 37.30 14.67
N TRP A 118 -0.56 38.48 15.00
CA TRP A 118 -0.02 39.75 14.49
C TRP A 118 1.29 40.15 15.17
N ASP A 119 1.47 39.83 16.45
CA ASP A 119 2.73 40.06 17.17
C ASP A 119 3.89 39.27 16.54
N LEU A 120 3.65 38.02 16.10
CA LEU A 120 4.64 37.24 15.33
C LEU A 120 5.06 37.93 14.03
N VAL A 121 4.12 38.55 13.32
CA VAL A 121 4.43 39.33 12.10
C VAL A 121 5.34 40.52 12.45
N ASN A 122 5.02 41.24 13.52
CA ASN A 122 5.81 42.37 14.00
C ASN A 122 7.24 41.96 14.39
N GLU A 123 7.40 40.85 15.11
CA GLU A 123 8.70 40.31 15.50
C GLU A 123 9.57 39.96 14.28
N LYS A 124 8.96 39.28 13.29
CA LYS A 124 9.64 38.89 12.05
C LYS A 124 10.10 40.10 11.23
N GLU A 125 9.26 41.13 11.15
CA GLU A 125 9.57 42.34 10.39
C GLU A 125 10.60 43.22 11.11
N LYS A 126 10.59 43.29 12.44
CA LYS A 126 11.64 43.94 13.25
C LYS A 126 12.99 43.24 13.08
N ALA A 127 13.02 41.91 13.10
CA ALA A 127 14.24 41.14 12.86
C ALA A 127 14.82 41.40 11.45
N SER A 128 13.97 41.80 10.51
CA SER A 128 14.34 42.16 9.14
C SER A 128 14.61 43.67 8.96
N ASN A 129 14.76 44.43 10.05
CA ASN A 129 14.99 45.88 10.07
C ASN A 129 13.94 46.71 9.30
N ARG A 130 12.68 46.26 9.26
CA ARG A 130 11.59 46.99 8.58
C ARG A 130 11.07 48.14 9.45
N GLY A 131 10.81 49.28 8.82
CA GLY A 131 10.23 50.46 9.49
C GLY A 131 8.72 50.32 9.74
N LYS A 132 8.18 51.11 10.68
CA LYS A 132 6.76 51.04 11.09
C LYS A 132 5.76 51.18 9.93
N ARG A 133 6.05 52.05 8.95
CA ARG A 133 5.18 52.29 7.78
C ARG A 133 5.26 51.20 6.71
N GLU A 134 6.31 50.39 6.72
CA GLU A 134 6.48 49.27 5.78
C GLU A 134 5.94 47.95 6.34
N SER A 135 5.72 47.91 7.66
CA SER A 135 5.26 46.73 8.39
C SER A 135 3.79 46.42 8.07
N LEU A 136 3.47 45.13 7.90
CA LEU A 136 2.08 44.69 7.79
C LEU A 136 1.31 44.87 9.11
N TYR A 137 2.01 44.92 10.25
CA TYR A 137 1.43 45.15 11.57
C TYR A 137 0.64 46.47 11.66
N GLN A 138 0.94 47.47 10.82
CA GLN A 138 0.16 48.71 10.77
C GLN A 138 -1.33 48.45 10.47
N PHE A 139 -1.67 47.44 9.65
CA PHE A 139 -3.06 47.12 9.31
C PHE A 139 -3.83 46.50 10.49
N TRP A 140 -3.11 45.89 11.44
CA TRP A 140 -3.68 45.46 12.70
C TRP A 140 -4.06 46.68 13.55
N GLU A 141 -3.11 47.58 13.80
CA GLU A 141 -3.32 48.81 14.60
C GLU A 141 -4.41 49.72 13.97
N ASP A 142 -4.40 49.87 12.65
CA ASP A 142 -5.21 50.87 11.94
C ASP A 142 -6.67 50.44 11.72
N GLY A 143 -7.03 49.17 11.95
CA GLY A 143 -8.43 48.75 11.80
C GLY A 143 -8.78 47.32 12.16
N LEU A 144 -7.93 46.33 11.87
CA LEU A 144 -8.28 44.92 12.12
C LEU A 144 -8.41 44.58 13.61
N GLN A 145 -7.63 45.24 14.48
CA GLN A 145 -7.77 45.12 15.93
C GLN A 145 -9.16 45.54 16.40
N ALA A 146 -9.63 46.72 15.97
CA ALA A 146 -10.94 47.22 16.35
C ALA A 146 -12.10 46.36 15.82
N LYS A 147 -11.93 45.71 14.65
CA LYS A 147 -12.92 44.79 14.09
C LYS A 147 -12.99 43.45 14.83
N SER A 148 -11.87 43.03 15.41
CA SER A 148 -11.70 41.71 16.04
C SER A 148 -11.85 41.73 17.57
N THR A 149 -11.95 42.92 18.17
CA THR A 149 -12.07 43.11 19.62
C THR A 149 -13.39 43.79 20.00
N GLY A 150 -13.79 43.65 21.27
CA GLY A 150 -15.02 44.27 21.78
C GLY A 150 -16.30 43.62 21.25
N LYS A 151 -17.15 44.40 20.57
CA LYS A 151 -18.44 43.94 20.02
C LYS A 151 -18.35 43.34 18.61
N GLY A 152 -17.22 43.51 17.92
CA GLY A 152 -17.02 42.96 16.57
C GLY A 152 -16.50 41.52 16.62
N ARG A 153 -16.98 40.66 15.72
CA ARG A 153 -16.53 39.25 15.60
C ARG A 153 -15.34 39.05 14.65
N GLY A 154 -14.72 40.13 14.19
CA GLY A 154 -13.66 40.08 13.18
C GLY A 154 -14.19 39.76 11.78
N ILE A 155 -13.38 39.11 10.96
CA ILE A 155 -13.72 38.69 9.60
C ILE A 155 -14.14 37.22 9.61
N LEU A 156 -15.27 36.88 8.98
CA LEU A 156 -15.64 35.48 8.79
C LEU A 156 -14.69 34.85 7.76
N VAL A 157 -13.95 33.82 8.16
CA VAL A 157 -12.97 33.14 7.30
C VAL A 157 -13.57 31.83 6.81
N ILE A 158 -13.77 31.73 5.50
CA ILE A 158 -14.27 30.54 4.81
C ILE A 158 -13.12 30.02 3.96
N VAL A 159 -12.65 28.80 4.23
CA VAL A 159 -11.58 28.17 3.45
C VAL A 159 -12.07 26.84 2.89
N LYS A 160 -11.70 26.54 1.65
CA LYS A 160 -12.06 25.27 1.00
C LYS A 160 -11.04 24.85 -0.06
N THR A 161 -10.53 23.64 0.05
CA THR A 161 -9.83 22.94 -1.03
C THR A 161 -10.86 22.22 -1.90
N LEU A 162 -10.87 22.48 -3.20
CA LEU A 162 -11.96 22.02 -4.10
C LEU A 162 -11.75 20.62 -4.70
N THR A 163 -10.56 20.05 -4.57
CA THR A 163 -10.15 18.77 -5.17
C THR A 163 -10.15 17.63 -4.15
N GLY A 164 -10.56 16.42 -4.59
CA GLY A 164 -10.57 15.21 -3.75
C GLY A 164 -11.80 15.00 -2.84
N THR A 165 -12.87 15.78 -3.01
CA THR A 165 -14.20 15.48 -2.45
C THR A 165 -15.01 14.49 -3.29
N GLY A 166 -14.36 13.79 -4.24
CA GLY A 166 -15.00 12.95 -5.27
C GLY A 166 -14.74 11.45 -5.17
N ALA A 167 -14.33 10.92 -4.01
CA ALA A 167 -14.25 9.48 -3.78
C ALA A 167 -14.79 9.15 -2.38
N GLY A 168 -16.08 8.82 -2.30
CA GLY A 168 -16.64 8.20 -1.10
C GLY A 168 -17.94 8.79 -0.55
N THR A 169 -19.02 8.74 -1.33
CA THR A 169 -20.34 8.37 -0.78
C THR A 169 -21.03 7.50 -1.82
N ILE A 170 -21.10 6.20 -1.52
CA ILE A 170 -21.88 5.24 -2.29
C ILE A 170 -23.35 5.64 -2.16
N GLY A 171 -24.00 5.95 -3.30
CA GLY A 171 -25.45 6.11 -3.39
C GLY A 171 -25.93 7.55 -3.64
N THR A 172 -25.65 8.10 -4.82
CA THR A 172 -26.59 8.92 -5.62
C THR A 172 -25.90 9.34 -6.92
N GLU A 173 -26.40 8.87 -8.07
CA GLU A 173 -25.95 9.28 -9.42
C GLU A 173 -26.42 10.73 -9.74
N GLY A 174 -25.92 11.71 -8.98
CA GLY A 174 -26.20 13.13 -9.20
C GLY A 174 -24.99 13.85 -9.78
N LYS A 175 -25.22 14.74 -10.76
CA LYS A 175 -24.20 15.72 -11.24
C LYS A 175 -23.50 16.35 -10.03
N GLY A 176 -22.16 16.36 -10.02
CA GLY A 176 -21.39 16.87 -8.86
C GLY A 176 -21.79 18.28 -8.43
N LYS A 177 -21.71 18.56 -7.11
CA LYS A 177 -22.09 19.83 -6.46
C LYS A 177 -21.55 21.07 -7.19
N ARG A 178 -22.28 22.20 -7.18
CA ARG A 178 -21.84 23.49 -7.78
C ARG A 178 -20.85 24.23 -6.87
N LEU A 179 -20.01 25.14 -7.41
CA LEU A 179 -19.10 25.94 -6.57
C LEU A 179 -19.82 26.75 -5.48
N THR A 180 -20.98 27.31 -5.78
CA THR A 180 -21.82 28.02 -4.79
C THR A 180 -22.16 27.11 -3.60
N GLU A 181 -22.47 25.84 -3.84
CA GLU A 181 -22.80 24.87 -2.79
C GLU A 181 -21.58 24.54 -1.91
N TYR A 182 -20.39 24.38 -2.51
CA TYR A 182 -19.15 24.18 -1.74
C TYR A 182 -18.85 25.35 -0.79
N ILE A 183 -19.07 26.59 -1.24
CA ILE A 183 -18.87 27.79 -0.41
C ILE A 183 -19.89 27.84 0.71
N LEU A 184 -21.16 27.56 0.43
CA LEU A 184 -22.23 27.57 1.43
C LEU A 184 -22.05 26.48 2.47
N ASP A 185 -21.66 25.27 2.07
CA ASP A 185 -21.37 24.18 2.99
C ASP A 185 -20.24 24.56 3.95
N ALA A 186 -19.12 25.10 3.42
CA ALA A 186 -17.99 25.55 4.23
C ALA A 186 -18.36 26.71 5.18
N ALA A 187 -19.16 27.66 4.70
CA ALA A 187 -19.64 28.77 5.50
C ALA A 187 -20.58 28.31 6.62
N LYS A 188 -21.50 27.40 6.31
CA LYS A 188 -22.46 26.85 7.27
C LYS A 188 -21.75 26.10 8.38
N GLU A 189 -20.81 25.24 8.00
CA GLU A 189 -19.98 24.51 8.95
C GLU A 189 -19.21 25.45 9.88
N GLN A 190 -18.56 26.48 9.33
CA GLN A 190 -17.82 27.46 10.12
C GLN A 190 -18.71 28.24 11.08
N LEU A 191 -19.86 28.75 10.60
CA LEU A 191 -20.81 29.51 11.42
C LEU A 191 -21.44 28.64 12.51
N GLN A 192 -21.80 27.40 12.18
CA GLN A 192 -22.37 26.47 13.15
C GLN A 192 -21.38 26.16 14.27
N LEU A 193 -20.10 26.00 13.95
CA LEU A 193 -19.06 25.79 14.95
C LEU A 193 -18.84 27.05 15.80
N GLU A 194 -18.68 28.23 15.19
CA GLU A 194 -18.43 29.48 15.94
C GLU A 194 -19.61 29.95 16.80
N LEU A 195 -20.85 29.67 16.38
CA LEU A 195 -22.06 30.21 17.01
C LEU A 195 -22.87 29.17 17.78
N GLY A 196 -22.63 27.88 17.55
CA GLY A 196 -23.42 26.78 18.12
C GLY A 196 -24.87 26.73 17.60
N GLN A 197 -25.18 27.47 16.54
CA GLN A 197 -26.53 27.58 15.97
C GLN A 197 -26.52 27.19 14.49
N ASN A 198 -27.55 26.48 14.06
CA ASN A 198 -27.76 26.13 12.65
C ASN A 198 -28.38 27.33 11.91
N ILE A 199 -27.57 28.07 11.17
CA ILE A 199 -28.00 29.28 10.46
C ILE A 199 -28.35 28.93 9.02
N SER A 200 -29.51 29.38 8.53
CA SER A 200 -29.83 29.27 7.12
C SER A 200 -29.03 30.30 6.32
N LEU A 201 -28.29 29.81 5.32
CA LEU A 201 -27.51 30.65 4.39
C LEU A 201 -28.18 30.77 3.02
N TYR A 202 -29.33 30.12 2.84
CA TYR A 202 -30.17 30.30 1.67
C TYR A 202 -31.23 31.36 1.98
N PRO A 203 -31.66 32.15 0.98
CA PRO A 203 -32.76 33.10 1.14
C PRO A 203 -34.05 32.33 1.50
N VAL A 204 -34.36 32.26 2.79
CA VAL A 204 -35.48 31.45 3.31
C VAL A 204 -36.83 31.98 2.88
N GLU A 205 -36.88 33.24 2.44
CA GLU A 205 -38.04 33.86 1.83
C GLU A 205 -38.42 33.17 0.51
N LEU A 206 -37.44 32.72 -0.28
CA LEU A 206 -37.67 31.94 -1.51
C LEU A 206 -38.15 30.52 -1.20
N LEU A 207 -37.64 29.93 -0.11
CA LEU A 207 -38.16 28.64 0.37
C LEU A 207 -39.63 28.76 0.74
N ALA A 208 -40.02 29.85 1.41
CA ALA A 208 -41.40 30.07 1.82
C ALA A 208 -42.34 30.17 0.60
N ASP A 209 -41.93 30.88 -0.44
CA ASP A 209 -42.71 31.00 -1.68
C ASP A 209 -42.80 29.67 -2.44
N ARG A 210 -41.68 28.94 -2.57
CA ARG A 210 -41.64 27.61 -3.19
C ARG A 210 -42.50 26.61 -2.41
N PHE A 211 -42.44 26.66 -1.07
CA PHE A 211 -43.21 25.77 -0.21
C PHE A 211 -44.71 25.90 -0.50
N LEU A 212 -45.22 27.13 -0.53
CA LEU A 212 -46.63 27.39 -0.84
C LEU A 212 -47.03 26.87 -2.23
N LYS A 213 -46.13 26.96 -3.20
CA LYS A 213 -46.41 26.64 -4.60
C LYS A 213 -46.31 25.15 -4.93
N GLU A 214 -45.36 24.44 -4.34
CA GLU A 214 -44.98 23.09 -4.77
C GLU A 214 -45.18 22.03 -3.69
N ASP A 215 -44.98 22.38 -2.42
CA ASP A 215 -44.76 21.40 -1.35
C ASP A 215 -45.85 21.41 -0.27
N LEU A 216 -46.66 22.48 -0.19
CA LEU A 216 -47.65 22.68 0.85
C LEU A 216 -48.68 21.56 0.89
N GLU A 217 -49.26 21.17 -0.25
CA GLU A 217 -50.27 20.11 -0.29
C GLU A 217 -49.70 18.76 0.16
N ARG A 218 -48.43 18.51 -0.19
CA ARG A 218 -47.74 17.25 0.12
C ARG A 218 -47.41 17.14 1.60
N TYR A 219 -46.89 18.21 2.21
CA TYR A 219 -46.31 18.18 3.56
C TYR A 219 -47.20 18.83 4.63
N ARG A 220 -48.44 19.20 4.32
CA ARG A 220 -49.32 19.95 5.22
C ARG A 220 -49.48 19.30 6.59
N LYS A 221 -49.65 17.97 6.62
CA LYS A 221 -49.88 17.20 7.86
C LYS A 221 -48.60 17.04 8.67
N GLU A 222 -47.47 16.81 8.01
CA GLU A 222 -46.17 16.76 8.69
C GLU A 222 -45.76 18.12 9.25
N LEU A 223 -46.02 19.21 8.51
CA LEU A 223 -45.74 20.56 8.95
C LEU A 223 -46.55 20.92 10.20
N ASP A 224 -47.83 20.56 10.23
CA ASP A 224 -48.69 20.77 11.41
C ASP A 224 -48.16 20.08 12.67
N ARG A 225 -47.71 18.82 12.52
CA ARG A 225 -47.07 18.09 13.61
C ARG A 225 -45.77 18.74 14.06
N PHE A 226 -44.96 19.22 13.11
CA PHE A 226 -43.69 19.88 13.41
C PHE A 226 -43.87 21.20 14.18
N LEU A 227 -44.83 22.04 13.79
CA LEU A 227 -45.08 23.32 14.45
C LEU A 227 -45.63 23.19 15.88
N HIS A 228 -46.08 22.00 16.26
CA HIS A 228 -46.56 21.65 17.61
C HIS A 228 -45.63 20.66 18.34
N ASP A 229 -44.44 20.41 17.81
CA ASP A 229 -43.52 19.42 18.38
C ASP A 229 -42.67 20.04 19.51
N PRO A 230 -42.79 19.55 20.77
CA PRO A 230 -42.07 20.09 21.91
C PRO A 230 -40.54 19.91 21.84
N ARG A 231 -40.04 19.12 20.87
CA ARG A 231 -38.59 19.01 20.61
C ARG A 231 -38.03 20.21 19.86
N PHE A 232 -38.87 21.01 19.21
CA PHE A 232 -38.44 22.09 18.32
C PHE A 232 -38.90 23.49 18.76
N PHE A 233 -40.00 23.57 19.52
CA PHE A 233 -40.67 24.80 19.95
C PHE A 233 -41.20 24.67 21.38
N GLU A 234 -41.22 25.77 22.13
CA GLU A 234 -41.87 25.84 23.43
C GLU A 234 -43.41 25.94 23.29
N PRO A 235 -44.23 25.57 24.31
CA PRO A 235 -45.69 25.58 24.20
C PRO A 235 -46.32 26.92 23.81
N GLY A 236 -45.64 28.04 24.08
CA GLY A 236 -46.06 29.40 23.68
C GLY A 236 -45.66 29.79 22.25
N GLU A 237 -44.85 28.97 21.58
CA GLU A 237 -44.35 29.20 20.22
C GLU A 237 -45.07 28.34 19.16
N TYR A 238 -45.97 27.46 19.62
CA TYR A 238 -46.81 26.65 18.74
C TYR A 238 -47.63 27.54 17.82
N GLN A 239 -47.70 27.13 16.56
CA GLN A 239 -48.33 27.91 15.51
C GLN A 239 -49.11 27.00 14.58
N ASP A 240 -50.36 27.38 14.28
CA ASP A 240 -51.15 26.68 13.30
C ASP A 240 -50.59 26.87 11.88
N VAL A 241 -50.68 25.83 11.05
CA VAL A 241 -50.23 25.88 9.65
C VAL A 241 -50.95 27.00 8.88
N ALA A 242 -52.23 27.25 9.19
CA ALA A 242 -53.00 28.32 8.56
C ALA A 242 -52.42 29.71 8.87
N ASP A 243 -51.96 29.93 10.09
CA ASP A 243 -51.33 31.19 10.50
C ASP A 243 -49.95 31.36 9.87
N LEU A 244 -49.15 30.29 9.79
CA LEU A 244 -47.87 30.32 9.08
C LEU A 244 -48.05 30.67 7.59
N ILE A 245 -49.04 30.06 6.91
CA ILE A 245 -49.36 30.36 5.51
C ILE A 245 -49.80 31.82 5.37
N ARG A 246 -50.66 32.30 6.26
CA ARG A 246 -51.14 33.69 6.24
C ARG A 246 -49.99 34.67 6.40
N VAL A 247 -49.01 34.38 7.25
CA VAL A 247 -47.78 35.18 7.39
C VAL A 247 -46.97 35.22 6.10
N ILE A 248 -46.83 34.09 5.40
CA ILE A 248 -46.08 34.04 4.13
C ILE A 248 -46.84 34.81 3.02
N GLN A 249 -48.17 34.70 2.96
CA GLN A 249 -49.02 35.34 1.94
C GLN A 249 -49.30 36.83 2.19
N GLY A 250 -49.30 37.25 3.46
CA GLY A 250 -49.74 38.58 3.89
C GLY A 250 -48.85 39.72 3.43
N ASN A 251 -47.64 39.42 2.92
CA ASN A 251 -46.67 40.40 2.46
C ASN A 251 -46.41 41.52 3.50
N GLU A 252 -46.48 41.15 4.79
CA GLU A 252 -46.14 42.01 5.92
C GLU A 252 -44.62 42.27 5.96
N LEU A 253 -44.11 43.00 6.95
CA LEU A 253 -42.69 43.38 7.06
C LEU A 253 -41.75 42.18 6.75
N PRO A 254 -40.65 42.36 6.00
CA PRO A 254 -39.78 41.27 5.53
C PRO A 254 -39.30 40.29 6.60
N GLU A 255 -39.24 40.74 7.85
CA GLU A 255 -38.85 39.96 9.03
C GLU A 255 -39.79 38.78 9.32
N TYR A 256 -41.09 38.96 9.10
CA TYR A 256 -42.09 37.90 9.35
C TYR A 256 -42.00 36.77 8.33
N LYS A 257 -41.81 37.11 7.05
CA LYS A 257 -41.60 36.13 5.97
C LYS A 257 -40.30 35.35 6.17
N ARG A 258 -39.24 36.03 6.64
CA ARG A 258 -37.97 35.39 7.01
C ARG A 258 -38.13 34.42 8.18
N SER A 259 -38.89 34.80 9.21
CA SER A 259 -39.18 33.93 10.35
C SER A 259 -39.92 32.65 9.92
N ALA A 260 -40.95 32.79 9.06
CA ALA A 260 -41.67 31.65 8.50
C ALA A 260 -40.76 30.75 7.64
N GLY A 261 -39.92 31.35 6.80
CA GLY A 261 -38.92 30.65 6.00
C GLY A 261 -37.91 29.86 6.85
N ASN A 262 -37.45 30.41 7.97
CA ASN A 262 -36.55 29.71 8.90
C ASN A 262 -37.23 28.48 9.54
N LYS A 263 -38.50 28.60 9.93
CA LYS A 263 -39.29 27.45 10.44
C LYS A 263 -39.42 26.36 9.37
N LEU A 264 -39.70 26.74 8.12
CA LEU A 264 -39.75 25.79 7.00
C LEU A 264 -38.38 25.16 6.72
N TRP A 265 -37.29 25.91 6.82
CA TRP A 265 -35.95 25.36 6.64
C TRP A 265 -35.64 24.29 7.69
N ARG A 266 -35.92 24.55 8.98
CA ARG A 266 -35.80 23.55 10.05
C ARG A 266 -36.72 22.35 9.83
N PHE A 267 -37.94 22.58 9.34
CA PHE A 267 -38.86 21.52 8.98
C PHE A 267 -38.24 20.56 7.94
N TYR A 268 -37.64 21.08 6.87
CA TYR A 268 -36.95 20.23 5.90
C TYR A 268 -35.71 19.55 6.48
N THR A 269 -34.78 20.31 7.04
CA THR A 269 -33.45 19.77 7.37
C THR A 269 -33.41 19.01 8.68
N GLU A 270 -34.20 19.42 9.68
CA GLU A 270 -34.16 18.85 11.03
C GLU A 270 -35.29 17.85 11.28
N TYR A 271 -36.50 18.09 10.77
CA TYR A 271 -37.64 17.19 10.95
C TYR A 271 -37.73 16.13 9.84
N LEU A 272 -37.78 16.54 8.57
CA LEU A 272 -37.85 15.62 7.42
C LEU A 272 -36.51 14.99 7.06
N LYS A 273 -35.39 15.59 7.49
CA LYS A 273 -34.02 15.18 7.12
C LYS A 273 -33.75 15.21 5.61
N VAL A 274 -34.36 16.17 4.90
CA VAL A 274 -34.18 16.39 3.45
C VAL A 274 -33.69 17.82 3.21
N GLN A 275 -32.86 18.03 2.19
CA GLN A 275 -32.43 19.36 1.79
C GLN A 275 -33.36 19.90 0.69
N PRO A 276 -34.03 21.05 0.88
CA PRO A 276 -34.94 21.59 -0.11
C PRO A 276 -34.14 22.23 -1.26
N GLN A 277 -34.50 21.92 -2.50
CA GLN A 277 -33.89 22.55 -3.67
C GLN A 277 -34.58 23.88 -3.93
N ILE A 278 -33.86 24.99 -3.76
CA ILE A 278 -34.35 26.33 -4.10
C ILE A 278 -33.75 26.72 -5.44
N ALA A 279 -34.60 27.07 -6.41
CA ALA A 279 -34.16 27.72 -7.63
C ALA A 279 -33.79 29.18 -7.31
N ALA A 280 -32.56 29.40 -6.83
CA ALA A 280 -32.01 30.72 -6.56
C ALA A 280 -30.73 30.92 -7.36
N GLU A 281 -30.58 32.12 -7.95
CA GLU A 281 -29.38 32.51 -8.69
C GLU A 281 -28.20 32.67 -7.72
N SER A 282 -26.99 32.30 -8.15
CA SER A 282 -25.77 32.35 -7.32
C SER A 282 -25.52 33.74 -6.69
N GLU A 283 -25.89 34.84 -7.39
CA GLU A 283 -25.76 36.21 -6.87
C GLU A 283 -26.64 36.45 -5.63
N GLU A 284 -27.89 36.00 -5.63
CA GLU A 284 -28.82 36.23 -4.51
C GLU A 284 -28.41 35.44 -3.28
N VAL A 285 -28.01 34.18 -3.46
CA VAL A 285 -27.61 33.30 -2.37
C VAL A 285 -26.30 33.77 -1.72
N LEU A 286 -25.28 34.10 -2.52
CA LEU A 286 -24.01 34.59 -2.00
C LEU A 286 -24.14 35.98 -1.37
N LYS A 287 -25.03 36.84 -1.91
CA LYS A 287 -25.34 38.13 -1.28
C LYS A 287 -25.96 37.92 0.10
N HIS A 288 -26.93 37.01 0.20
CA HIS A 288 -27.57 36.68 1.47
C HIS A 288 -26.56 36.13 2.48
N LEU A 289 -25.64 35.25 2.06
CA LEU A 289 -24.52 34.78 2.90
C LEU A 289 -23.76 35.93 3.55
N VAL A 290 -23.32 36.92 2.75
CA VAL A 290 -22.50 38.04 3.26
C VAL A 290 -23.34 38.97 4.15
N GLU A 291 -24.58 39.28 3.77
CA GLU A 291 -25.48 40.11 4.59
C GLU A 291 -25.83 39.44 5.92
N THR A 292 -26.03 38.12 5.92
CA THR A 292 -26.25 37.33 7.13
C THR A 292 -25.00 37.36 8.02
N ALA A 293 -23.79 37.18 7.48
CA ALA A 293 -22.56 37.31 8.25
C ALA A 293 -22.43 38.71 8.90
N LEU A 294 -22.75 39.79 8.16
CA LEU A 294 -22.76 41.14 8.71
C LEU A 294 -23.78 41.31 9.84
N SER A 295 -24.98 40.74 9.69
CA SER A 295 -26.04 40.80 10.71
C SER A 295 -25.66 40.07 12.01
N LEU A 296 -24.79 39.05 11.92
CA LEU A 296 -24.27 38.29 13.05
C LEU A 296 -23.11 39.01 13.78
N GLY A 297 -22.68 40.17 13.28
CA GLY A 297 -21.63 41.00 13.89
C GLY A 297 -20.23 40.79 13.33
N TYR A 298 -20.07 40.06 12.22
CA TYR A 298 -18.81 40.05 11.48
C TYR A 298 -18.65 41.35 10.69
N ALA A 299 -17.41 41.79 10.51
CA ALA A 299 -17.09 43.01 9.76
C ALA A 299 -16.92 42.78 8.24
N GLY A 300 -16.96 41.51 7.80
CA GLY A 300 -16.85 41.09 6.42
C GLY A 300 -16.56 39.59 6.29
N VAL A 301 -16.37 39.12 5.06
CA VAL A 301 -16.16 37.70 4.72
C VAL A 301 -14.91 37.55 3.86
N LEU A 302 -13.99 36.69 4.28
CA LEU A 302 -12.85 36.23 3.48
C LEU A 302 -13.14 34.81 2.97
N ILE A 303 -13.15 34.62 1.66
CA ILE A 303 -13.35 33.33 1.00
C ILE A 303 -12.04 32.92 0.34
N VAL A 304 -11.48 31.79 0.76
CA VAL A 304 -10.21 31.26 0.26
C VAL A 304 -10.46 29.90 -0.39
N LEU A 305 -10.19 29.81 -1.69
CA LEU A 305 -10.42 28.62 -2.50
C LEU A 305 -9.09 28.10 -3.03
N ASP A 306 -8.71 26.88 -2.65
CA ASP A 306 -7.52 26.20 -3.18
C ASP A 306 -7.86 25.24 -4.32
N GLU A 307 -6.90 25.05 -5.22
CA GLU A 307 -6.95 24.16 -6.38
C GLU A 307 -8.09 24.42 -7.37
N VAL A 308 -8.51 25.68 -7.53
CA VAL A 308 -9.61 26.07 -8.42
C VAL A 308 -9.33 25.65 -9.87
N SER A 309 -8.10 25.76 -10.36
CA SER A 309 -7.77 25.36 -11.74
C SER A 309 -7.98 23.87 -12.00
N LEU A 310 -7.63 23.01 -11.04
CA LEU A 310 -7.78 21.55 -11.18
C LEU A 310 -9.25 21.15 -11.05
N PHE A 311 -9.98 21.79 -10.13
CA PHE A 311 -11.43 21.67 -10.02
C PHE A 311 -12.12 21.99 -11.35
N MET A 312 -11.81 23.13 -11.97
CA MET A 312 -12.41 23.55 -13.25
C MET A 312 -12.04 22.64 -14.42
N LYS A 313 -10.87 22.00 -14.40
CA LYS A 313 -10.43 21.07 -15.45
C LYS A 313 -11.25 19.78 -15.46
N ASN A 314 -11.80 19.38 -14.31
CA ASN A 314 -12.57 18.14 -14.15
C ASN A 314 -14.09 18.35 -14.35
N ARG A 315 -14.52 19.54 -14.77
CA ARG A 315 -15.94 19.92 -14.98
C ARG A 315 -16.34 19.82 -16.45
N ASP A 316 -17.62 19.53 -16.69
CA ASP A 316 -18.22 19.70 -18.02
C ASP A 316 -18.41 21.20 -18.35
N ASP A 317 -18.68 21.52 -19.62
CA ASP A 317 -18.78 22.91 -20.09
C ASP A 317 -19.88 23.71 -19.37
N ALA A 318 -21.00 23.08 -19.02
CA ALA A 318 -22.13 23.76 -18.37
C ALA A 318 -21.83 24.05 -16.90
N GLN A 319 -21.25 23.08 -16.19
CA GLN A 319 -20.79 23.26 -14.81
C GLN A 319 -19.67 24.28 -14.74
N ARG A 320 -18.72 24.23 -15.67
CA ARG A 320 -17.62 25.20 -15.76
C ARG A 320 -18.16 26.61 -15.93
N ALA A 321 -19.12 26.83 -16.83
CA ALA A 321 -19.73 28.15 -17.02
C ALA A 321 -20.42 28.69 -15.75
N ASP A 322 -21.14 27.83 -15.01
CA ASP A 322 -21.77 28.17 -13.73
C ASP A 322 -20.74 28.52 -12.64
N ASP A 323 -19.65 27.75 -12.55
CA ASP A 323 -18.56 27.99 -11.62
C ASP A 323 -17.77 29.27 -11.97
N GLU A 324 -17.54 29.56 -13.26
CA GLU A 324 -16.95 30.83 -13.73
C GLU A 324 -17.84 32.02 -13.35
N GLN A 325 -19.15 31.91 -13.58
CA GLN A 325 -20.12 32.93 -13.21
C GLN A 325 -20.12 33.19 -11.70
N THR A 326 -20.02 32.14 -10.89
CA THR A 326 -19.93 32.23 -9.42
C THR A 326 -18.71 33.03 -8.96
N LEU A 327 -17.55 32.79 -9.57
CA LEU A 327 -16.33 33.57 -9.28
C LEU A 327 -16.47 35.04 -9.66
N VAL A 328 -17.07 35.34 -10.81
CA VAL A 328 -17.35 36.72 -11.25
C VAL A 328 -18.34 37.42 -10.31
N VAL A 329 -19.36 36.71 -9.87
CA VAL A 329 -20.35 37.20 -8.90
C VAL A 329 -19.65 37.65 -7.61
N LEU A 330 -18.79 36.82 -7.02
CA LEU A 330 -18.04 37.16 -5.80
C LEU A 330 -17.14 38.38 -5.99
N ALA A 331 -16.34 38.38 -7.07
CA ALA A 331 -15.27 39.36 -7.27
C ALA A 331 -15.74 40.71 -7.80
N ASN A 332 -16.83 40.73 -8.57
CA ASN A 332 -17.36 41.95 -9.19
C ASN A 332 -18.73 42.33 -8.62
N ARG A 333 -19.73 41.45 -8.72
CA ARG A 333 -21.13 41.81 -8.37
C ARG A 333 -21.25 42.14 -6.88
N LEU A 334 -20.80 41.25 -6.00
CA LEU A 334 -20.85 41.50 -4.56
C LEU A 334 -19.84 42.56 -4.14
N ALA A 335 -18.57 42.38 -4.51
CA ALA A 335 -17.48 43.23 -4.04
C ALA A 335 -17.51 44.67 -4.60
N LYS A 336 -17.87 44.87 -5.88
CA LYS A 336 -17.82 46.18 -6.55
C LYS A 336 -19.21 46.81 -6.70
N VAL A 337 -20.18 46.08 -7.25
CA VAL A 337 -21.51 46.64 -7.57
C VAL A 337 -22.35 46.86 -6.31
N HIS A 338 -22.44 45.85 -5.45
CA HIS A 338 -23.12 45.93 -4.16
C HIS A 338 -22.24 46.53 -3.04
N ASN A 339 -20.93 46.67 -3.30
CA ASN A 339 -19.92 47.15 -2.34
C ASN A 339 -19.98 46.39 -1.00
N LEU A 340 -20.12 45.07 -1.05
CA LEU A 340 -20.10 44.24 0.15
C LEU A 340 -18.65 43.95 0.57
N PRO A 341 -18.37 43.84 1.89
CA PRO A 341 -17.05 43.53 2.41
C PRO A 341 -16.74 42.04 2.27
N VAL A 342 -16.59 41.60 1.02
CA VAL A 342 -16.18 40.26 0.63
C VAL A 342 -14.83 40.32 -0.07
N TRP A 343 -13.91 39.47 0.37
CA TRP A 343 -12.61 39.28 -0.28
C TRP A 343 -12.48 37.82 -0.69
N THR A 344 -12.20 37.58 -1.97
CA THR A 344 -12.10 36.23 -2.52
C THR A 344 -10.68 35.98 -3.02
N VAL A 345 -10.04 34.92 -2.57
CA VAL A 345 -8.69 34.55 -2.97
C VAL A 345 -8.73 33.13 -3.53
N CYS A 346 -8.46 32.99 -4.81
CA CYS A 346 -8.42 31.71 -5.52
C CYS A 346 -6.98 31.34 -5.86
N SER A 347 -6.59 30.09 -5.62
CA SER A 347 -5.29 29.54 -5.97
C SER A 347 -5.38 28.66 -7.23
N ALA A 348 -4.42 28.83 -8.14
CA ALA A 348 -4.30 28.07 -9.39
C ALA A 348 -2.85 27.64 -9.68
N GLN A 349 -2.68 26.42 -10.21
CA GLN A 349 -1.37 25.81 -10.49
C GLN A 349 -0.83 26.09 -11.90
N GLN A 350 -1.71 26.17 -12.91
CA GLN A 350 -1.33 26.39 -14.31
C GLN A 350 -1.82 27.76 -14.79
N ARG A 351 -1.12 28.35 -15.78
CA ARG A 351 -1.73 29.37 -16.64
C ARG A 351 -2.99 28.75 -17.24
N ILE A 352 -4.09 29.51 -17.32
CA ILE A 352 -5.27 29.07 -18.07
C ILE A 352 -4.94 29.20 -19.57
N GLU A 353 -3.94 28.44 -20.04
CA GLU A 353 -3.53 28.41 -21.44
C GLU A 353 -4.46 27.47 -22.22
N SER A 354 -5.66 27.95 -22.54
CA SER A 354 -6.35 27.71 -23.81
C SER A 354 -7.78 28.29 -23.84
N LYS A 355 -8.01 29.13 -24.87
CA LYS A 355 -9.29 29.53 -25.51
C LYS A 355 -10.43 30.05 -24.59
N LEU A 356 -10.66 31.37 -24.64
CA LEU A 356 -11.83 32.14 -24.17
C LEU A 356 -12.07 32.32 -22.65
N GLY A 357 -11.73 31.37 -21.77
CA GLY A 357 -12.07 31.46 -20.32
C GLY A 357 -11.25 32.45 -19.47
N GLU A 358 -9.96 32.64 -19.75
CA GLU A 358 -9.06 33.48 -18.93
C GLU A 358 -9.50 34.95 -18.87
N LYS A 359 -9.97 35.49 -20.01
CA LYS A 359 -10.48 36.87 -20.11
C LYS A 359 -11.81 37.09 -19.37
N ASN A 360 -12.54 36.02 -19.07
CA ASN A 360 -13.83 36.11 -18.38
C ASN A 360 -13.66 36.15 -16.85
N ILE A 361 -12.59 35.59 -16.31
CA ILE A 361 -12.39 35.47 -14.86
C ILE A 361 -11.39 36.51 -14.35
N ILE A 362 -10.29 36.72 -15.09
CA ILE A 362 -9.14 37.52 -14.64
C ILE A 362 -9.22 38.93 -15.24
N ALA A 363 -9.47 39.91 -14.38
CA ALA A 363 -9.48 41.34 -14.71
C ALA A 363 -9.38 42.16 -13.42
N ASP A 364 -8.96 43.43 -13.51
CA ASP A 364 -8.82 44.32 -12.34
C ASP A 364 -10.14 44.58 -11.60
N ASP A 365 -11.26 44.55 -12.33
CA ASP A 365 -12.62 44.65 -11.81
C ASP A 365 -13.24 43.29 -11.42
N ARG A 366 -12.50 42.18 -11.57
CA ARG A 366 -12.88 40.80 -11.23
C ARG A 366 -11.82 40.18 -10.31
N LEU A 367 -11.24 39.03 -10.68
CA LEU A 367 -10.11 38.43 -9.96
C LEU A 367 -8.81 39.05 -10.46
N GLN A 368 -8.16 39.86 -9.62
CA GLN A 368 -6.87 40.45 -9.93
C GLN A 368 -5.78 39.39 -9.93
N LEU A 369 -5.00 39.30 -11.02
CA LEU A 369 -3.92 38.33 -11.14
C LEU A 369 -2.76 38.68 -10.18
N VAL A 370 -2.36 37.69 -9.38
CA VAL A 370 -1.21 37.75 -8.47
C VAL A 370 -0.28 36.60 -8.82
N LYS A 371 0.83 36.90 -9.50
CA LYS A 371 1.84 35.89 -9.83
C LYS A 371 2.81 35.74 -8.65
N LEU A 372 2.91 34.54 -8.08
CA LEU A 372 3.97 34.26 -7.10
C LEU A 372 5.22 33.74 -7.84
N LEU A 373 6.39 34.21 -7.42
CA LEU A 373 7.71 33.79 -7.94
C LEU A 373 7.90 34.09 -9.44
N GLU A 374 7.89 35.36 -9.83
CA GLU A 374 8.25 35.76 -11.21
C GLU A 374 9.74 35.49 -11.52
N SER A 375 10.58 35.35 -10.50
CA SER A 375 12.01 35.05 -10.60
C SER A 375 12.31 33.66 -10.05
N ASP A 376 13.05 32.85 -10.82
CA ASP A 376 13.57 31.55 -10.36
C ASP A 376 14.40 31.65 -9.06
N ARG A 377 14.94 32.83 -8.78
CA ARG A 377 15.74 33.10 -7.58
C ARG A 377 14.91 33.08 -6.30
N ASP A 378 13.65 33.48 -6.36
CA ASP A 378 12.79 33.62 -5.18
C ASP A 378 12.44 32.24 -4.59
N TYR A 379 12.41 31.20 -5.43
CA TYR A 379 12.21 29.82 -4.99
C TYR A 379 13.29 29.36 -4.01
N TYR A 380 14.57 29.59 -4.34
CA TYR A 380 15.69 29.13 -3.52
C TYR A 380 15.73 29.85 -2.18
N ASP A 381 15.43 31.15 -2.14
CA ASP A 381 15.40 31.92 -0.89
C ASP A 381 14.29 31.42 0.05
N ILE A 382 13.13 31.05 -0.51
CA ILE A 382 12.04 30.45 0.25
C ILE A 382 12.45 29.11 0.84
N VAL A 383 12.97 28.21 0.00
CA VAL A 383 13.35 26.85 0.43
C VAL A 383 14.47 26.93 1.47
N LEU A 384 15.51 27.74 1.24
CA LEU A 384 16.66 27.84 2.13
C LEU A 384 16.28 28.43 3.49
N ALA A 385 15.57 29.54 3.56
CA ALA A 385 15.24 30.13 4.85
C ALA A 385 14.18 29.34 5.64
N ARG A 386 13.50 28.36 5.03
CA ARG A 386 12.67 27.38 5.76
C ARG A 386 13.47 26.27 6.42
N VAL A 387 14.59 25.85 5.83
CA VAL A 387 15.38 24.73 6.36
C VAL A 387 16.49 25.18 7.32
N ARG A 388 16.89 26.46 7.30
CA ARG A 388 18.02 26.95 8.11
C ARG A 388 17.96 28.43 8.44
N LYS A 389 18.64 28.77 9.54
CA LYS A 389 19.05 30.13 9.92
C LYS A 389 20.57 30.17 10.09
N ILE A 390 21.24 31.15 9.48
CA ILE A 390 22.68 31.37 9.67
C ILE A 390 22.91 32.22 10.91
N VAL A 391 23.69 31.72 11.87
CA VAL A 391 24.02 32.41 13.13
C VAL A 391 25.41 33.04 13.11
N ASP A 392 26.34 32.52 12.32
CA ASP A 392 27.70 33.06 12.14
C ASP A 392 28.05 33.22 10.65
N PRO A 393 27.59 34.29 9.99
CA PRO A 393 27.86 34.52 8.56
C PRO A 393 29.36 34.65 8.23
N ALA A 394 30.19 35.07 9.19
CA ALA A 394 31.62 35.28 8.96
C ALA A 394 32.38 33.95 8.76
N ALA A 395 31.89 32.86 9.37
CA ALA A 395 32.50 31.54 9.23
C ALA A 395 32.36 30.93 7.82
N ILE A 396 31.43 31.43 7.00
CA ILE A 396 31.18 30.93 5.64
C ILE A 396 32.37 31.19 4.72
N SER A 397 33.13 32.28 4.94
CA SER A 397 34.32 32.63 4.14
C SER A 397 35.35 31.49 4.12
N ASN A 398 35.50 30.76 5.22
CA ASN A 398 36.44 29.63 5.30
C ASN A 398 36.01 28.44 4.44
N TYR A 399 34.70 28.22 4.28
CA TYR A 399 34.16 27.23 3.36
C TYR A 399 34.41 27.65 1.90
N TYR A 400 34.13 28.91 1.57
CA TYR A 400 34.39 29.44 0.23
C TYR A 400 35.86 29.28 -0.17
N LEU A 401 36.79 29.70 0.70
CA LEU A 401 38.24 29.57 0.47
C LEU A 401 38.69 28.12 0.33
N HIS A 402 38.09 27.20 1.09
CA HIS A 402 38.42 25.77 1.00
C HIS A 402 38.01 25.19 -0.36
N TYR A 403 36.74 25.29 -0.74
CA TYR A 403 36.27 24.72 -2.01
C TYR A 403 36.87 25.42 -3.23
N ARG A 404 37.18 26.71 -3.12
CA ARG A 404 37.85 27.48 -4.19
C ARG A 404 39.25 26.95 -4.53
N ARG A 405 39.93 26.30 -3.57
CA ARG A 405 41.25 25.68 -3.80
C ARG A 405 41.16 24.38 -4.60
N GLY A 406 40.15 23.57 -4.35
CA GLY A 406 40.03 22.23 -4.94
C GLY A 406 39.09 22.13 -6.15
N PHE A 407 38.23 23.13 -6.39
CA PHE A 407 37.16 23.05 -7.38
C PHE A 407 36.97 24.37 -8.14
N THR A 408 36.46 24.29 -9.37
CA THR A 408 36.34 25.47 -10.26
C THR A 408 35.07 26.27 -10.01
N TRP A 409 33.99 25.64 -9.55
CA TRP A 409 32.66 26.25 -9.41
C TRP A 409 32.59 27.46 -8.44
N PRO A 410 33.32 27.54 -7.31
CA PRO A 410 33.17 28.68 -6.40
C PRO A 410 33.58 30.01 -7.05
N ASN A 411 34.62 29.99 -7.89
CA ASN A 411 35.03 31.17 -8.66
C ASN A 411 33.98 31.60 -9.68
N SER A 412 33.22 30.64 -10.24
CA SER A 412 32.22 30.92 -11.27
C SER A 412 30.98 31.64 -10.73
N ILE A 413 30.60 31.39 -9.47
CA ILE A 413 29.41 31.98 -8.84
C ILE A 413 29.72 33.20 -7.95
N GLY A 414 30.96 33.29 -7.44
CA GLY A 414 31.37 34.34 -6.50
C GLY A 414 30.98 34.05 -5.04
N GLU A 415 31.59 34.80 -4.11
CA GLU A 415 31.43 34.57 -2.66
C GLU A 415 30.03 34.92 -2.15
N ASP A 416 29.39 35.96 -2.71
CA ASP A 416 28.04 36.36 -2.30
C ASP A 416 27.00 35.28 -2.61
N GLU A 417 27.06 34.71 -3.82
CA GLU A 417 26.17 33.61 -4.21
C GLU A 417 26.52 32.33 -3.42
N PHE A 418 27.80 32.06 -3.16
CA PHE A 418 28.20 30.96 -2.28
C PHE A 418 27.57 31.08 -0.89
N ARG A 419 27.64 32.28 -0.28
CA ARG A 419 27.04 32.57 1.04
C ARG A 419 25.53 32.39 1.03
N ARG A 420 24.88 32.77 -0.07
CA ARG A 420 23.43 32.62 -0.25
C ARG A 420 23.00 31.16 -0.17
N PHE A 421 23.71 30.22 -0.81
CA PHE A 421 23.34 28.80 -0.85
C PHE A 421 23.89 27.96 0.31
N PHE A 422 25.01 28.36 0.93
CA PHE A 422 25.67 27.66 2.04
C PHE A 422 24.68 27.28 3.14
N PRO A 423 24.51 26.01 3.58
CA PRO A 423 25.48 24.94 3.45
C PRO A 423 25.17 24.00 2.30
N PHE A 424 24.22 24.30 1.41
CA PHE A 424 23.91 23.45 0.27
C PHE A 424 24.74 23.83 -0.94
N HIS A 425 25.17 22.82 -1.70
CA HIS A 425 25.76 23.04 -3.02
C HIS A 425 24.68 23.55 -4.00
N PRO A 426 24.89 24.67 -4.74
CA PRO A 426 23.86 25.26 -5.59
C PRO A 426 23.27 24.29 -6.62
N GLN A 427 24.13 23.57 -7.34
CA GLN A 427 23.72 22.61 -8.37
C GLN A 427 22.98 21.41 -7.77
N ALA A 428 23.25 21.07 -6.49
CA ALA A 428 22.49 20.03 -5.82
C ALA A 428 21.02 20.44 -5.67
N LEU A 429 20.74 21.72 -5.40
CA LEU A 429 19.38 22.24 -5.32
C LEU A 429 18.70 22.34 -6.69
N GLU A 430 19.44 22.62 -7.75
CA GLU A 430 18.90 22.61 -9.12
C GLU A 430 18.44 21.20 -9.52
N VAL A 431 19.29 20.19 -9.30
CA VAL A 431 18.94 18.79 -9.58
C VAL A 431 17.81 18.34 -8.67
N LEU A 432 17.85 18.69 -7.37
CA LEU A 432 16.77 18.36 -6.43
C LEU A 432 15.45 18.98 -6.89
N ARG A 433 15.43 20.27 -7.27
CA ARG A 433 14.24 20.96 -7.80
C ARG A 433 13.67 20.24 -9.02
N ALA A 434 14.55 19.77 -9.92
CA ALA A 434 14.13 19.03 -11.11
C ALA A 434 13.57 17.63 -10.78
N ILE A 435 14.18 16.89 -9.84
CA ILE A 435 13.67 15.60 -9.36
C ILE A 435 12.32 15.78 -8.68
N THR A 436 12.23 16.76 -7.79
CA THR A 436 10.99 17.04 -7.09
C THR A 436 9.94 17.56 -8.06
N PHE A 437 10.29 18.20 -9.18
CA PHE A 437 9.32 18.65 -10.18
C PHE A 437 8.32 17.55 -10.60
N GLU A 438 8.76 16.30 -10.61
CA GLU A 438 7.92 15.14 -10.92
C GLU A 438 7.25 14.50 -9.68
N LEU A 439 7.71 14.82 -8.46
CA LEU A 439 7.28 14.24 -7.18
C LEU A 439 6.51 15.22 -6.27
N THR A 440 6.06 16.37 -6.79
CA THR A 440 5.37 17.47 -6.06
C THR A 440 6.31 18.55 -5.45
N THR A 441 7.32 18.87 -6.26
CA THR A 441 8.18 20.04 -6.55
C THR A 441 8.77 20.90 -5.43
N ALA A 442 8.11 21.07 -4.28
CA ALA A 442 8.72 21.72 -3.10
C ALA A 442 8.49 20.97 -1.79
N ARG A 443 7.46 20.12 -1.71
CA ARG A 443 7.09 19.39 -0.49
C ARG A 443 8.19 18.41 -0.09
N SER A 444 8.66 17.64 -1.08
CA SER A 444 9.74 16.68 -0.90
C SER A 444 11.11 17.38 -0.80
N ALA A 445 11.36 18.47 -1.54
CA ALA A 445 12.65 19.16 -1.51
C ALA A 445 12.99 19.75 -0.14
N ILE A 446 12.04 20.47 0.47
CA ILE A 446 12.22 21.06 1.80
C ILE A 446 12.41 19.95 2.84
N HIS A 447 11.65 18.85 2.73
CA HIS A 447 11.81 17.69 3.60
C HIS A 447 13.21 17.07 3.50
N PHE A 448 13.69 16.77 2.28
CA PHE A 448 15.02 16.18 2.06
C PHE A 448 16.13 17.07 2.60
N MET A 449 16.07 18.37 2.27
CA MET A 449 17.04 19.34 2.73
C MET A 449 17.04 19.48 4.25
N HIS A 450 15.87 19.49 4.88
CA HIS A 450 15.72 19.56 6.33
C HIS A 450 16.27 18.32 7.03
N GLN A 451 15.90 17.11 6.59
CA GLN A 451 16.38 15.86 7.20
C GLN A 451 17.90 15.73 7.09
N VAL A 452 18.45 15.97 5.89
CA VAL A 452 19.91 15.88 5.67
C VAL A 452 20.65 16.94 6.46
N LEU A 453 20.20 18.19 6.49
CA LEU A 453 20.85 19.23 7.28
C LEU A 453 20.75 18.96 8.79
N LYS A 454 19.59 18.49 9.27
CA LYS A 454 19.39 18.10 10.68
C LYS A 454 20.35 16.98 11.06
N HIS A 455 20.52 15.98 10.20
CA HIS A 455 21.50 14.90 10.39
C HIS A 455 22.94 15.45 10.44
N GLN A 456 23.34 16.27 9.48
CA GLN A 456 24.70 16.82 9.41
C GLN A 456 25.02 17.73 10.61
N VAL A 457 24.06 18.53 11.08
CA VAL A 457 24.21 19.34 12.31
C VAL A 457 24.38 18.44 13.53
N LYS A 458 23.58 17.39 13.66
CA LYS A 458 23.70 16.42 14.77
C LYS A 458 25.06 15.70 14.77
N HIS A 459 25.62 15.43 13.60
CA HIS A 459 26.93 14.79 13.43
C HIS A 459 28.11 15.77 13.37
N GLN A 460 27.88 17.07 13.61
CA GLN A 460 28.91 18.11 13.56
C GLN A 460 29.69 18.13 12.23
N GLY A 461 28.99 17.92 11.12
CA GLY A 461 29.55 17.93 9.77
C GLY A 461 30.30 19.23 9.46
N ARG A 462 31.34 19.14 8.63
CA ARG A 462 32.22 20.28 8.25
C ARG A 462 32.31 20.50 6.73
N GLU A 463 31.37 19.93 6.00
CA GLU A 463 31.31 19.94 4.54
C GLU A 463 30.00 20.60 4.08
N LEU A 464 29.96 21.06 2.82
CA LEU A 464 28.69 21.39 2.17
C LEU A 464 27.85 20.13 2.00
N ILE A 465 26.53 20.31 2.02
CA ILE A 465 25.56 19.30 1.65
C ILE A 465 25.57 19.15 0.14
N ARG A 466 25.99 17.97 -0.30
CA ARG A 466 26.20 17.58 -1.70
C ARG A 466 24.99 16.84 -2.24
N LEU A 467 24.92 16.73 -3.57
CA LEU A 467 23.79 16.09 -4.23
C LEU A 467 23.60 14.63 -3.80
N TRP A 468 24.69 13.86 -3.69
CA TRP A 468 24.62 12.46 -3.28
C TRP A 468 24.22 12.28 -1.80
N GLU A 469 24.38 13.30 -0.94
CA GLU A 469 23.92 13.24 0.46
C GLU A 469 22.40 13.36 0.58
N LEU A 470 21.73 13.87 -0.47
CA LEU A 470 20.27 13.91 -0.58
C LEU A 470 19.68 12.61 -1.17
N PHE A 471 20.53 11.67 -1.61
CA PHE A 471 20.12 10.48 -2.36
C PHE A 471 19.15 9.58 -1.58
N ASP A 472 19.52 9.20 -0.36
CA ASP A 472 18.75 8.21 0.41
C ASP A 472 17.35 8.75 0.74
N GLU A 473 17.27 10.01 1.15
CA GLU A 473 16.00 10.72 1.37
C GLU A 473 15.19 10.82 0.07
N ALA A 474 15.79 11.24 -1.03
CA ALA A 474 15.09 11.38 -2.32
C ALA A 474 14.51 10.05 -2.83
N VAL A 475 15.21 8.93 -2.61
CA VAL A 475 14.83 7.62 -3.14
C VAL A 475 13.81 6.89 -2.25
N SER A 476 13.90 7.07 -0.94
CA SER A 476 13.06 6.34 0.04
C SER A 476 11.78 7.06 0.45
N TYR A 477 11.63 8.33 0.06
CA TYR A 477 10.50 9.17 0.46
C TYR A 477 9.14 8.59 0.08
N GLN A 478 8.25 8.51 1.07
CA GLN A 478 6.83 8.18 0.90
C GLN A 478 6.01 9.34 1.47
N GLU A 479 5.13 9.95 0.67
CA GLU A 479 4.24 10.99 1.18
C GLU A 479 3.07 10.37 1.97
N ASP A 480 2.84 10.88 3.17
CA ASP A 480 1.68 10.55 4.00
C ASP A 480 0.39 11.05 3.29
N PRO A 481 -0.65 10.20 3.05
CA PRO A 481 -1.79 10.49 2.14
C PRO A 481 -2.74 11.60 2.61
N SER A 482 -2.35 12.42 3.57
CA SER A 482 -3.25 13.30 4.30
C SER A 482 -3.77 14.52 3.51
N GLY A 483 -3.42 14.62 2.22
CA GLY A 483 -3.98 15.55 1.25
C GLY A 483 -4.38 14.82 -0.03
N VAL A 484 -5.62 14.29 -0.04
CA VAL A 484 -6.57 13.97 -1.15
C VAL A 484 -6.11 13.39 -2.51
N ASN A 485 -4.83 13.42 -2.87
CA ASN A 485 -4.22 12.63 -3.92
C ASN A 485 -3.53 11.43 -3.28
N ALA A 486 -4.27 10.32 -3.21
CA ALA A 486 -3.66 9.02 -2.99
C ALA A 486 -2.79 8.67 -4.20
N GLY A 487 -1.48 8.79 -4.05
CA GLY A 487 -0.53 8.27 -5.03
C GLY A 487 0.81 8.98 -5.01
N LEU A 488 1.68 8.70 -4.03
CA LEU A 488 3.11 8.94 -4.18
C LEU A 488 3.86 7.64 -3.97
N ALA A 489 4.37 7.14 -5.08
CA ALA A 489 5.36 6.08 -5.15
C ALA A 489 6.74 6.76 -5.05
N ALA A 490 7.50 6.47 -3.98
CA ALA A 490 8.94 6.75 -3.86
C ALA A 490 9.68 6.55 -5.20
N ILE A 491 10.83 7.17 -5.49
CA ILE A 491 11.58 6.89 -6.74
C ILE A 491 11.76 5.38 -6.93
N LYS A 492 11.98 4.65 -5.82
CA LYS A 492 12.03 3.19 -5.78
C LYS A 492 10.79 2.48 -6.36
N THR A 493 9.60 3.04 -6.18
CA THR A 493 8.33 2.45 -6.64
C THR A 493 7.78 3.11 -7.91
N SER A 494 8.02 4.40 -8.16
CA SER A 494 7.57 5.10 -9.38
C SER A 494 8.50 4.84 -10.57
N ARG A 495 9.78 4.59 -10.33
CA ARG A 495 10.83 4.35 -11.33
C ARG A 495 11.62 3.10 -10.95
N GLU A 496 10.87 2.01 -10.78
CA GLU A 496 11.40 0.75 -10.28
C GLU A 496 12.49 0.18 -11.21
N ALA A 497 12.31 0.26 -12.53
CA ALA A 497 13.27 -0.25 -13.51
C ALA A 497 14.61 0.50 -13.44
N GLU A 498 14.57 1.83 -13.40
CA GLU A 498 15.75 2.67 -13.30
C GLU A 498 16.47 2.45 -11.97
N TYR A 499 15.71 2.37 -10.87
CA TYR A 499 16.28 2.13 -9.54
C TYR A 499 16.90 0.73 -9.42
N ARG A 500 16.27 -0.30 -10.00
CA ARG A 500 16.87 -1.65 -10.10
C ARG A 500 18.17 -1.65 -10.89
N ALA A 501 18.24 -0.93 -12.01
CA ALA A 501 19.48 -0.79 -12.79
C ALA A 501 20.59 -0.12 -11.96
N TYR A 502 20.25 0.88 -11.14
CA TYR A 502 21.18 1.51 -10.21
C TYR A 502 21.64 0.54 -9.11
N GLU A 503 20.73 -0.22 -8.49
CA GLU A 503 21.10 -1.21 -7.47
C GLU A 503 22.01 -2.29 -8.04
N ALA A 504 21.76 -2.77 -9.27
CA ALA A 504 22.62 -3.73 -9.95
C ALA A 504 24.02 -3.16 -10.17
N ALA A 505 24.13 -1.94 -10.71
CA ALA A 505 25.39 -1.24 -10.91
C ALA A 505 26.15 -1.04 -9.58
N ARG A 506 25.44 -0.68 -8.51
CA ARG A 506 26.01 -0.52 -7.17
C ARG A 506 26.54 -1.83 -6.60
N ARG A 507 25.77 -2.92 -6.69
CA ARG A 507 26.21 -4.25 -6.21
C ARG A 507 27.44 -4.75 -6.96
N GLN A 508 27.48 -4.55 -8.28
CA GLN A 508 28.63 -4.90 -9.09
C GLN A 508 29.88 -4.11 -8.65
N LEU A 509 29.74 -2.80 -8.43
CA LEU A 509 30.82 -1.95 -7.93
C LEU A 509 31.31 -2.36 -6.53
N GLU A 510 30.40 -2.73 -5.63
CA GLU A 510 30.72 -3.23 -4.28
C GLU A 510 31.43 -4.60 -4.33
N GLY A 511 31.07 -5.47 -5.28
CA GLY A 511 31.65 -6.80 -5.49
C GLY A 511 33.07 -6.81 -6.08
N LEU A 512 33.58 -5.69 -6.61
CA LEU A 512 34.93 -5.62 -7.17
C LEU A 512 36.00 -5.82 -6.08
N THR A 513 36.79 -6.88 -6.19
CA THR A 513 37.82 -7.24 -5.19
C THR A 513 39.20 -6.60 -5.44
N LYS A 514 39.45 -6.11 -6.66
CA LYS A 514 40.74 -5.54 -7.11
C LYS A 514 40.52 -4.35 -8.06
N GLY A 515 41.57 -3.57 -8.32
CA GLY A 515 41.56 -2.47 -9.30
C GLY A 515 41.31 -1.07 -8.73
N TYR A 516 41.31 -0.07 -9.62
CA TYR A 516 41.22 1.36 -9.26
C TYR A 516 39.90 1.73 -8.55
N LEU A 517 38.78 1.15 -8.99
CA LEU A 517 37.47 1.36 -8.38
C LEU A 517 37.39 0.78 -6.97
N LYS A 518 38.15 -0.28 -6.65
CA LYS A 518 38.21 -0.83 -5.30
C LYS A 518 38.93 0.11 -4.33
N VAL A 519 39.98 0.80 -4.78
CA VAL A 519 40.71 1.79 -3.96
C VAL A 519 39.86 3.05 -3.74
N ASN A 520 39.13 3.48 -4.76
CA ASN A 520 38.30 4.69 -4.73
C ASN A 520 36.79 4.37 -4.61
N ARG A 521 36.43 3.26 -3.95
CA ARG A 521 35.05 2.72 -3.96
C ARG A 521 34.03 3.75 -3.50
N GLU A 522 34.33 4.46 -2.42
CA GLU A 522 33.43 5.48 -1.88
C GLU A 522 33.15 6.60 -2.90
N LYS A 523 34.20 7.12 -3.56
CA LYS A 523 34.06 8.15 -4.61
C LYS A 523 33.33 7.60 -5.83
N ALA A 524 33.60 6.35 -6.21
CA ALA A 524 32.94 5.65 -7.31
C ALA A 524 31.43 5.51 -7.06
N CYS A 525 31.03 5.10 -5.84
CA CYS A 525 29.61 4.99 -5.47
C CYS A 525 28.91 6.35 -5.51
N LYS A 526 29.55 7.41 -4.97
CA LYS A 526 28.99 8.77 -4.94
C LYS A 526 28.90 9.39 -6.35
N ALA A 527 29.86 9.09 -7.22
CA ALA A 527 29.78 9.45 -8.64
C ALA A 527 28.62 8.74 -9.34
N LEU A 528 28.42 7.44 -9.09
CA LEU A 528 27.29 6.69 -9.63
C LEU A 528 25.94 7.24 -9.15
N GLN A 529 25.80 7.53 -7.85
CA GLN A 529 24.63 8.17 -7.27
C GLN A 529 24.34 9.53 -7.92
N THR A 530 25.38 10.34 -8.12
CA THR A 530 25.27 11.64 -8.80
C THR A 530 24.74 11.48 -10.22
N LEU A 531 25.35 10.60 -11.02
CA LEU A 531 24.91 10.34 -12.40
C LEU A 531 23.47 9.81 -12.46
N PHE A 532 23.08 8.96 -11.52
CA PHE A 532 21.70 8.49 -11.39
C PHE A 532 20.73 9.63 -11.09
N LEU A 533 21.04 10.50 -10.12
CA LEU A 533 20.16 11.64 -9.78
C LEU A 533 20.00 12.60 -10.96
N TYR A 534 21.05 12.88 -11.73
CA TYR A 534 20.95 13.67 -12.97
C TYR A 534 20.06 12.97 -14.03
N HIS A 535 20.15 11.65 -14.17
CA HIS A 535 19.26 10.88 -15.05
C HIS A 535 17.80 10.99 -14.61
N ILE A 536 17.50 10.80 -13.32
CA ILE A 536 16.14 10.92 -12.79
C ILE A 536 15.59 12.34 -12.99
N ALA A 537 16.43 13.36 -12.73
CA ALA A 537 16.11 14.76 -12.93
C ALA A 537 15.86 15.16 -14.39
N ARG A 538 16.26 14.31 -15.36
CA ARG A 538 16.23 14.60 -16.80
C ARG A 538 16.98 15.87 -17.18
N THR A 539 17.94 16.31 -16.35
CA THR A 539 18.83 17.44 -16.61
C THR A 539 20.16 16.90 -17.15
N ARG A 540 20.83 17.69 -18.01
CA ARG A 540 22.13 17.30 -18.60
C ARG A 540 22.10 15.89 -19.23
N GLN A 541 21.07 15.57 -20.02
CA GLN A 541 20.85 14.22 -20.61
C GLN A 541 22.02 13.71 -21.49
N GLN A 542 22.85 14.62 -22.01
CA GLN A 542 24.07 14.26 -22.73
C GLN A 542 25.21 13.77 -21.82
N GLY A 543 25.04 13.83 -20.51
CA GLY A 543 26.03 13.47 -19.50
C GLY A 543 26.84 14.65 -18.97
N LEU A 544 27.61 14.38 -17.92
CA LEU A 544 28.50 15.29 -17.23
C LEU A 544 29.94 15.12 -17.73
N THR A 545 30.62 16.23 -17.96
CA THR A 545 32.09 16.24 -18.12
C THR A 545 32.79 15.85 -16.81
N ALA A 546 34.07 15.51 -16.87
CA ALA A 546 34.86 15.22 -15.68
C ALA A 546 34.88 16.39 -14.67
N GLU A 547 34.91 17.63 -15.16
CA GLU A 547 34.82 18.83 -14.34
C GLU A 547 33.44 18.97 -13.67
N GLU A 548 32.35 18.80 -14.42
CA GLU A 548 31.00 18.85 -13.87
C GLU A 548 30.76 17.73 -12.84
N LEU A 549 31.34 16.55 -13.06
CA LEU A 549 31.27 15.43 -12.12
C LEU A 549 32.07 15.73 -10.83
N ALA A 550 33.30 16.23 -10.95
CA ALA A 550 34.12 16.63 -9.79
C ALA A 550 33.41 17.70 -8.95
N ASN A 551 32.85 18.72 -9.62
CA ASN A 551 32.10 19.79 -8.99
C ASN A 551 30.75 19.34 -8.41
N SER A 552 30.20 18.20 -8.83
CA SER A 552 28.95 17.66 -8.27
C SER A 552 29.19 16.72 -7.08
N VAL A 553 30.26 15.92 -7.12
CA VAL A 553 30.60 14.96 -6.06
C VAL A 553 31.27 15.66 -4.87
N LEU A 554 32.10 16.68 -5.13
CA LEU A 554 32.80 17.50 -4.12
C LEU A 554 33.54 16.67 -3.06
N ILE A 555 34.40 15.77 -3.54
CA ILE A 555 35.38 15.06 -2.72
C ILE A 555 36.70 15.10 -3.47
N GLU A 556 37.73 15.68 -2.87
CA GLU A 556 39.05 15.80 -3.46
C GLU A 556 39.73 14.44 -3.65
N ARG A 557 40.63 14.34 -4.63
CA ARG A 557 41.53 13.20 -4.81
C ARG A 557 42.32 12.97 -3.52
N ASP A 558 42.91 14.03 -3.00
CA ASP A 558 43.66 14.12 -1.77
C ASP A 558 43.59 15.57 -1.22
N ALA A 559 43.99 15.79 0.04
CA ALA A 559 43.75 17.05 0.76
C ALA A 559 44.43 18.30 0.15
N GLN A 560 45.39 18.13 -0.76
CA GLN A 560 46.13 19.23 -1.40
C GLN A 560 45.92 19.26 -2.92
N ALA A 561 44.99 18.45 -3.44
CA ALA A 561 44.73 18.37 -4.87
C ALA A 561 44.22 19.69 -5.44
N THR A 562 44.84 20.12 -6.53
CA THR A 562 44.40 21.26 -7.36
C THR A 562 43.11 20.93 -8.12
N PRO A 563 42.39 21.94 -8.66
CA PRO A 563 41.20 21.71 -9.48
C PRO A 563 41.49 20.79 -10.67
N GLU A 564 42.61 20.99 -11.35
CA GLU A 564 43.02 20.17 -12.51
C GLU A 564 43.29 18.71 -12.12
N GLU A 565 43.93 18.47 -10.97
CA GLU A 565 44.16 17.11 -10.46
C GLU A 565 42.88 16.39 -10.06
N ASN A 566 41.92 17.13 -9.49
CA ASN A 566 40.59 16.61 -9.19
C ASN A 566 39.83 16.27 -10.48
N ILE A 567 39.86 17.16 -11.49
CA ILE A 567 39.25 16.90 -12.80
C ILE A 567 39.84 15.62 -13.43
N GLN A 568 41.17 15.49 -13.45
CA GLN A 568 41.84 14.29 -13.99
C GLN A 568 41.50 13.02 -13.20
N HIS A 569 41.36 13.13 -11.88
CA HIS A 569 40.94 12.02 -11.02
C HIS A 569 39.53 11.52 -11.37
N TYR A 570 38.57 12.44 -11.52
CA TYR A 570 37.19 12.09 -11.87
C TYR A 570 37.05 11.64 -13.32
N ASP A 571 37.89 12.10 -14.24
CA ASP A 571 37.95 11.56 -15.60
C ASP A 571 38.39 10.10 -15.60
N THR A 572 39.49 9.79 -14.89
CA THR A 572 39.97 8.41 -14.72
C THR A 572 38.92 7.53 -14.02
N LEU A 573 38.27 8.07 -12.99
CA LEU A 573 37.22 7.36 -12.25
C LEU A 573 36.03 7.04 -13.15
N ALA A 574 35.58 7.99 -13.97
CA ALA A 574 34.44 7.85 -14.86
C ALA A 574 34.73 6.88 -16.02
N GLU A 575 35.92 6.91 -16.63
CA GLU A 575 36.31 5.89 -17.62
C GLU A 575 36.36 4.48 -17.02
N LYS A 576 36.85 4.34 -15.78
CA LYS A 576 36.83 3.04 -15.10
C LYS A 576 35.41 2.58 -14.76
N LEU A 577 34.54 3.49 -14.32
CA LEU A 577 33.12 3.19 -14.09
C LEU A 577 32.44 2.72 -15.37
N ARG A 578 32.65 3.42 -16.49
CA ARG A 578 32.15 3.03 -17.82
C ARG A 578 32.64 1.64 -18.25
N GLY A 579 33.91 1.33 -18.00
CA GLY A 579 34.49 0.04 -18.37
C GLY A 579 33.92 -1.14 -17.58
N GLU A 580 33.50 -0.91 -16.34
CA GLU A 580 32.97 -1.96 -15.45
C GLU A 580 31.44 -2.01 -15.47
N LEU A 581 30.75 -0.87 -15.58
CA LEU A 581 29.29 -0.76 -15.44
C LEU A 581 28.64 -0.41 -16.77
N VAL A 582 27.81 -1.31 -17.31
CA VAL A 582 27.05 -1.08 -18.56
C VAL A 582 26.08 0.10 -18.46
N GLN A 583 25.68 0.45 -17.24
CA GLN A 583 24.79 1.58 -16.93
C GLN A 583 25.50 2.94 -17.04
N VAL A 584 26.84 2.97 -17.14
CA VAL A 584 27.59 4.23 -17.32
C VAL A 584 28.02 4.33 -18.78
N GLN A 585 27.39 5.24 -19.53
CA GLN A 585 27.68 5.47 -20.94
C GLN A 585 28.40 6.78 -21.17
N VAL A 586 29.14 6.85 -22.28
CA VAL A 586 29.79 8.09 -22.74
C VAL A 586 29.07 8.63 -23.98
N THR A 587 28.85 9.93 -24.02
CA THR A 587 28.49 10.66 -25.24
C THR A 587 29.70 11.49 -25.67
N ILE A 588 30.16 11.30 -26.91
CA ILE A 588 31.25 12.10 -27.47
C ILE A 588 30.63 13.31 -28.17
N ALA A 589 30.82 14.50 -27.58
CA ALA A 589 30.27 15.75 -28.10
C ALA A 589 31.40 16.66 -28.62
N GLY A 590 31.98 16.31 -29.78
CA GLY A 590 32.95 17.18 -30.49
C GLY A 590 34.08 17.73 -29.62
N GLU A 591 34.32 19.05 -29.69
CA GLU A 591 35.39 19.75 -28.94
C GLU A 591 35.21 19.77 -27.41
N ALA A 592 34.06 19.36 -26.86
CA ALA A 592 33.71 19.50 -25.44
C ALA A 592 34.13 18.30 -24.56
N GLY A 593 34.88 17.34 -25.09
CA GLY A 593 35.37 16.17 -24.35
C GLY A 593 34.32 15.08 -24.08
N ALA A 594 34.71 14.05 -23.33
CA ALA A 594 33.85 12.93 -22.95
C ALA A 594 32.81 13.36 -21.91
N ARG A 595 31.54 12.97 -22.12
CA ARG A 595 30.45 13.20 -21.17
C ARG A 595 29.88 11.88 -20.69
N TYR A 596 29.85 11.66 -19.38
CA TYR A 596 29.39 10.42 -18.75
C TYR A 596 27.95 10.58 -18.26
N ARG A 597 27.10 9.60 -18.56
CA ARG A 597 25.70 9.57 -18.09
C ARG A 597 25.32 8.20 -17.55
N PHE A 598 24.31 8.20 -16.69
CA PHE A 598 23.62 6.97 -16.30
C PHE A 598 22.56 6.63 -17.35
N GLU A 599 22.59 5.40 -17.85
CA GLU A 599 21.61 4.80 -18.74
C GLU A 599 21.02 3.56 -18.03
N PRO A 600 19.69 3.47 -17.82
CA PRO A 600 19.06 2.35 -17.14
C PRO A 600 19.03 1.13 -18.05
N THR A 601 20.20 0.53 -18.26
CA THR A 601 20.34 -0.74 -18.97
C THR A 601 20.06 -1.84 -17.94
N VAL A 602 18.86 -2.42 -18.03
CA VAL A 602 18.48 -3.57 -17.21
C VAL A 602 19.30 -4.76 -17.69
N VAL A 603 20.29 -5.17 -16.89
CA VAL A 603 20.83 -6.52 -17.00
C VAL A 603 19.67 -7.42 -16.60
N GLY A 604 19.23 -8.29 -17.53
CA GLY A 604 18.14 -9.23 -17.24
C GLY A 604 18.44 -10.01 -15.96
N ILE A 605 17.39 -10.37 -15.22
CA ILE A 605 17.52 -11.19 -14.02
C ILE A 605 18.41 -12.42 -14.29
N ASP A 606 19.40 -12.68 -13.43
CA ASP A 606 20.22 -13.89 -13.51
C ASP A 606 19.54 -15.00 -12.69
N PRO A 607 18.91 -16.00 -13.33
CA PRO A 607 18.20 -17.05 -12.61
C PRO A 607 19.13 -17.89 -11.72
N LYS A 608 20.41 -18.01 -12.07
CA LYS A 608 21.38 -18.79 -11.28
C LYS A 608 21.68 -18.12 -9.95
N HIS A 609 21.83 -16.80 -9.94
CA HIS A 609 22.02 -16.03 -8.72
C HIS A 609 20.79 -16.12 -7.81
N GLU A 610 19.58 -15.97 -8.37
CA GLU A 610 18.34 -16.11 -7.59
C GLU A 610 18.15 -17.53 -7.06
N PHE A 611 18.54 -18.56 -7.83
CA PHE A 611 18.56 -19.94 -7.36
C PHE A 611 19.51 -20.15 -6.19
N MET A 612 20.76 -19.66 -6.28
CA MET A 612 21.73 -19.78 -5.19
C MET A 612 21.21 -19.11 -3.91
N LYS A 613 20.64 -17.91 -4.03
CA LYS A 613 20.02 -17.23 -2.89
C LYS A 613 18.86 -18.03 -2.29
N ALA A 614 17.97 -18.57 -3.14
CA ALA A 614 16.85 -19.39 -2.69
C ALA A 614 17.33 -20.70 -2.03
N ARG A 615 18.47 -21.25 -2.46
CA ARG A 615 19.12 -22.44 -1.90
C ARG A 615 19.75 -22.15 -0.54
N ASP A 616 20.45 -21.02 -0.39
CA ASP A 616 21.00 -20.57 0.90
C ASP A 616 19.86 -20.30 1.92
N GLU A 617 18.75 -19.70 1.46
CA GLU A 617 17.53 -19.53 2.28
C GLU A 617 16.93 -20.88 2.69
N ALA A 618 16.89 -21.87 1.79
CA ALA A 618 16.38 -23.21 2.07
C ALA A 618 17.28 -23.95 3.08
N GLU A 619 18.60 -23.81 2.98
CA GLU A 619 19.55 -24.39 3.93
C GLU A 619 19.36 -23.83 5.35
N ALA A 620 19.11 -22.52 5.46
CA ALA A 620 18.83 -21.86 6.74
C ALA A 620 17.40 -22.06 7.27
N SER A 621 16.48 -22.65 6.49
CA SER A 621 15.05 -22.73 6.81
C SER A 621 14.51 -24.16 6.86
N PRO A 622 14.38 -24.75 8.07
CA PRO A 622 13.78 -26.07 8.25
C PRO A 622 12.34 -26.17 7.74
N VAL A 623 11.60 -25.05 7.76
CA VAL A 623 10.22 -24.98 7.26
C VAL A 623 10.19 -25.15 5.74
N MET A 624 11.09 -24.49 5.00
CA MET A 624 11.17 -24.64 3.55
C MET A 624 11.54 -26.05 3.14
N GLN A 625 12.46 -26.68 3.86
CA GLN A 625 12.83 -28.09 3.65
C GLN A 625 11.64 -29.02 3.90
N GLN A 626 10.90 -28.81 4.99
CA GLN A 626 9.72 -29.61 5.31
C GLN A 626 8.61 -29.48 4.25
N GLU A 627 8.36 -28.27 3.77
CA GLU A 627 7.38 -28.04 2.70
C GLU A 627 7.82 -28.66 1.37
N ALA A 628 9.12 -28.58 1.04
CA ALA A 628 9.69 -29.21 -0.15
C ALA A 628 9.53 -30.73 -0.09
N TRP A 629 9.82 -31.34 1.06
CA TRP A 629 9.64 -32.77 1.29
C TRP A 629 8.17 -33.19 1.16
N ARG A 630 7.24 -32.45 1.78
CA ARG A 630 5.80 -32.71 1.64
C ARG A 630 5.33 -32.60 0.20
N HIS A 631 5.85 -31.64 -0.55
CA HIS A 631 5.52 -31.50 -1.97
C HIS A 631 6.05 -32.68 -2.78
N LEU A 632 7.24 -33.21 -2.47
CA LEU A 632 7.75 -34.44 -3.11
C LEU A 632 6.92 -35.67 -2.76
N LEU A 633 6.48 -35.83 -1.52
CA LEU A 633 5.62 -36.95 -1.12
C LEU A 633 4.32 -36.98 -1.91
N GLY A 634 3.68 -35.83 -2.13
CA GLY A 634 2.46 -35.70 -2.92
C GLY A 634 2.69 -35.26 -4.37
N PHE A 635 3.90 -35.49 -4.92
CA PHE A 635 4.26 -34.95 -6.21
C PHE A 635 3.47 -35.60 -7.35
N GLY A 636 2.89 -34.75 -8.19
CA GLY A 636 2.15 -35.11 -9.38
C GLY A 636 2.19 -33.94 -10.36
N GLU A 637 1.05 -33.60 -10.97
CA GLU A 637 0.96 -32.48 -11.90
C GLU A 637 1.38 -31.14 -11.26
N TRP A 638 2.33 -30.42 -11.87
CA TRP A 638 2.82 -29.14 -11.36
C TRP A 638 2.76 -28.04 -12.43
N LEU A 639 1.55 -27.49 -12.64
CA LEU A 639 1.31 -26.44 -13.62
C LEU A 639 1.74 -25.06 -13.14
N VAL A 640 2.53 -24.38 -13.97
CA VAL A 640 2.97 -22.99 -13.74
C VAL A 640 2.61 -22.13 -14.94
N ARG A 641 1.89 -21.05 -14.69
CA ARG A 641 1.51 -20.07 -15.72
C ARG A 641 2.54 -18.94 -15.83
N THR A 642 2.87 -18.60 -17.06
CA THR A 642 3.57 -17.37 -17.45
C THR A 642 2.72 -16.62 -18.47
N ARG A 643 3.05 -15.36 -18.76
CA ARG A 643 2.36 -14.60 -19.83
C ARG A 643 2.47 -15.23 -21.23
N GLN A 644 3.43 -16.14 -21.45
CA GLN A 644 3.66 -16.78 -22.75
C GLN A 644 2.99 -18.15 -22.86
N MET A 645 3.00 -18.93 -21.78
CA MET A 645 2.54 -20.32 -21.79
C MET A 645 2.28 -20.85 -20.38
N THR A 646 1.56 -21.98 -20.30
CA THR A 646 1.48 -22.82 -19.10
C THR A 646 2.46 -23.99 -19.28
N LEU A 647 3.37 -24.18 -18.33
CA LEU A 647 4.33 -25.28 -18.31
C LEU A 647 3.94 -26.28 -17.23
N ASP A 648 4.05 -27.57 -17.52
CA ASP A 648 4.05 -28.61 -16.49
C ASP A 648 5.48 -28.94 -16.09
N LEU A 649 5.83 -28.63 -14.83
CA LEU A 649 7.15 -28.88 -14.28
C LEU A 649 7.32 -30.30 -13.72
N SER A 650 6.26 -31.13 -13.78
CA SER A 650 6.31 -32.52 -13.33
C SER A 650 7.06 -33.42 -14.30
N TYR A 651 7.01 -33.13 -15.61
CA TYR A 651 7.59 -33.95 -16.67
C TYR A 651 7.17 -35.43 -16.60
N GLU A 652 5.88 -35.69 -16.32
CA GLU A 652 5.30 -37.03 -16.17
C GLU A 652 5.86 -37.82 -14.97
N VAL A 653 6.65 -37.18 -14.09
CA VAL A 653 7.14 -37.78 -12.85
C VAL A 653 6.08 -37.66 -11.78
N THR A 654 5.69 -38.80 -11.21
CA THR A 654 4.72 -38.88 -10.11
C THR A 654 5.33 -39.62 -8.92
N SER A 655 5.08 -39.14 -7.71
CA SER A 655 5.46 -39.82 -6.48
C SER A 655 4.66 -41.12 -6.28
N LEU A 656 5.30 -42.15 -5.71
CA LEU A 656 4.66 -43.38 -5.24
C LEU A 656 3.48 -43.09 -4.28
N PHE A 657 3.53 -41.97 -3.56
CA PHE A 657 2.54 -41.60 -2.56
C PHE A 657 1.58 -40.50 -3.00
N CYS A 658 1.55 -40.15 -4.30
CA CYS A 658 0.71 -39.07 -4.83
C CYS A 658 -0.78 -39.19 -4.41
N GLU A 659 -1.31 -40.42 -4.30
CA GLU A 659 -2.71 -40.67 -3.94
C GLU A 659 -2.99 -40.65 -2.42
N VAL A 660 -1.95 -40.76 -1.58
CA VAL A 660 -2.09 -40.91 -0.11
C VAL A 660 -1.48 -39.76 0.68
N ALA A 661 -0.62 -38.95 0.05
CA ALA A 661 -0.02 -37.78 0.66
C ALA A 661 -1.07 -36.68 0.85
N PRO A 662 -1.01 -35.92 1.97
CA PRO A 662 -1.94 -34.81 2.20
C PRO A 662 -1.72 -33.70 1.16
N LEU A 663 -2.82 -33.14 0.62
CA LEU A 663 -2.85 -32.13 -0.45
C LEU A 663 -1.81 -31.01 -0.26
N THR A 664 -0.98 -30.79 -1.29
CA THR A 664 0.02 -29.69 -1.32
C THR A 664 -0.19 -28.68 -2.47
N SER A 665 -1.18 -28.85 -3.35
CA SER A 665 -1.42 -27.92 -4.47
C SER A 665 -2.88 -27.45 -4.56
N ALA A 666 -3.07 -26.19 -4.95
CA ALA A 666 -4.37 -25.58 -5.26
C ALA A 666 -4.86 -25.92 -6.70
N SER A 667 -4.18 -26.79 -7.44
CA SER A 667 -4.39 -26.99 -8.88
C SER A 667 -4.73 -28.41 -9.32
N SER A 668 -4.68 -29.43 -8.46
CA SER A 668 -5.08 -30.79 -8.86
C SER A 668 -6.50 -31.11 -8.42
N THR A 669 -7.39 -31.40 -9.37
CA THR A 669 -8.75 -31.96 -9.17
C THR A 669 -8.79 -33.37 -8.58
N LEU A 670 -7.70 -33.86 -7.99
CA LEU A 670 -7.62 -35.17 -7.34
C LEU A 670 -7.84 -34.99 -5.83
N TRP A 671 -8.93 -35.57 -5.34
CA TRP A 671 -9.34 -35.54 -3.94
C TRP A 671 -8.39 -36.38 -3.06
N GLY A 672 -7.27 -35.80 -2.62
CA GLY A 672 -6.46 -36.36 -1.53
C GLY A 672 -7.21 -36.25 -0.19
N SER A 673 -8.14 -37.17 0.08
CA SER A 673 -8.92 -37.17 1.30
C SER A 673 -8.07 -37.52 2.51
N SER A 674 -8.22 -36.77 3.61
CA SER A 674 -7.70 -37.13 4.94
C SER A 674 -8.21 -38.50 5.46
N ALA A 675 -9.13 -39.14 4.72
CA ALA A 675 -9.69 -40.46 4.97
C ALA A 675 -8.76 -41.62 4.55
N GLY A 676 -7.73 -41.39 3.72
CA GLY A 676 -6.86 -42.44 3.18
C GLY A 676 -7.39 -43.09 1.89
N LEU A 677 -6.53 -43.85 1.21
CA LEU A 677 -6.82 -44.62 0.00
C LEU A 677 -7.35 -46.01 0.38
N SER A 678 -8.50 -46.40 -0.18
CA SER A 678 -8.98 -47.78 -0.06
C SER A 678 -8.26 -48.66 -1.08
N LEU A 679 -7.68 -49.76 -0.62
CA LEU A 679 -6.87 -50.67 -1.43
C LEU A 679 -7.40 -52.09 -1.30
N ASP A 680 -7.80 -52.66 -2.44
CA ASP A 680 -8.19 -54.06 -2.55
C ASP A 680 -7.00 -54.93 -2.96
N LEU A 681 -6.76 -55.99 -2.18
CA LEU A 681 -5.67 -56.95 -2.36
C LEU A 681 -6.21 -58.37 -2.44
N GLU A 682 -5.40 -59.30 -2.96
CA GLU A 682 -5.69 -60.73 -2.92
C GLU A 682 -4.99 -61.38 -1.72
N TRP A 683 -5.74 -62.14 -0.92
CA TRP A 683 -5.21 -62.93 0.19
C TRP A 683 -5.84 -64.34 0.20
N GLN A 684 -5.04 -65.40 0.08
CA GLN A 684 -5.53 -66.80 0.05
C GLN A 684 -6.66 -67.04 -0.99
N GLY A 685 -6.61 -66.37 -2.15
CA GLY A 685 -7.63 -66.46 -3.20
C GLY A 685 -8.95 -65.74 -2.88
N ARG A 686 -8.95 -64.81 -1.91
CA ARG A 686 -10.09 -63.93 -1.59
C ARG A 686 -9.70 -62.45 -1.72
N GLN A 687 -10.67 -61.60 -2.04
CA GLN A 687 -10.48 -60.15 -2.04
C GLN A 687 -10.57 -59.64 -0.59
N VAL A 688 -9.55 -58.90 -0.17
CA VAL A 688 -9.51 -58.17 1.11
C VAL A 688 -9.35 -56.68 0.84
N SER A 689 -10.01 -55.86 1.65
CA SER A 689 -10.00 -54.39 1.48
C SER A 689 -9.34 -53.75 2.70
N GLY A 690 -8.56 -52.70 2.49
CA GLY A 690 -7.91 -52.02 3.61
C GLY A 690 -7.56 -50.57 3.30
N ARG A 691 -7.22 -49.83 4.34
CA ARG A 691 -6.95 -48.39 4.25
C ARG A 691 -5.46 -48.08 4.26
N VAL A 692 -4.99 -47.34 3.28
CA VAL A 692 -3.63 -46.79 3.24
C VAL A 692 -3.68 -45.29 3.51
N SER A 693 -2.94 -44.81 4.51
CA SER A 693 -2.94 -43.39 4.86
C SER A 693 -1.57 -42.89 5.23
N MET A 694 -1.27 -41.63 4.90
CA MET A 694 -0.03 -40.98 5.32
C MET A 694 -0.25 -40.16 6.60
N ARG A 695 0.62 -40.33 7.60
CA ARG A 695 0.55 -39.65 8.92
C ARG A 695 1.94 -39.24 9.39
N ASP A 696 2.03 -38.37 10.40
CA ASP A 696 3.30 -38.09 11.08
C ASP A 696 3.42 -39.02 12.29
N VAL A 697 4.01 -40.20 12.09
CA VAL A 697 4.10 -41.25 13.12
C VAL A 697 4.95 -40.79 14.31
N ALA A 698 6.02 -40.04 14.06
CA ALA A 698 6.86 -39.48 15.11
C ALA A 698 6.07 -38.51 16.01
N ARG A 699 5.24 -37.64 15.41
CA ARG A 699 4.35 -36.74 16.16
C ARG A 699 3.28 -37.51 16.93
N MET A 700 2.63 -38.49 16.32
CA MET A 700 1.62 -39.32 16.99
C MET A 700 2.18 -40.01 18.22
N ALA A 701 3.41 -40.54 18.16
CA ALA A 701 4.07 -41.19 19.29
C ALA A 701 4.43 -40.22 20.42
N GLN A 702 4.78 -38.97 20.08
CA GLN A 702 5.05 -37.89 21.04
C GLN A 702 3.77 -37.42 21.73
N GLU A 703 2.69 -37.23 20.97
CA GLU A 703 1.38 -36.76 21.47
C GLU A 703 0.56 -37.89 22.12
N GLY A 704 0.99 -39.14 22.02
CA GLY A 704 0.28 -40.31 22.56
C GLY A 704 -1.01 -40.66 21.80
N VAL A 705 -1.14 -40.16 20.56
CA VAL A 705 -2.29 -40.42 19.68
C VAL A 705 -2.17 -41.84 19.11
N PRO A 706 -3.10 -42.75 19.38
CA PRO A 706 -3.01 -44.12 18.89
C PRO A 706 -3.17 -44.18 17.36
N LEU A 707 -2.62 -45.22 16.73
CA LEU A 707 -2.86 -45.55 15.30
C LEU A 707 -4.36 -45.67 15.04
N PRO A 708 -4.91 -45.42 13.84
CA PRO A 708 -6.35 -45.60 13.58
C PRO A 708 -6.83 -47.04 13.90
N GLN A 709 -8.04 -47.18 14.44
CA GLN A 709 -8.62 -48.51 14.69
C GLN A 709 -9.19 -49.09 13.40
N ILE A 710 -9.10 -50.41 13.24
CA ILE A 710 -9.83 -51.15 12.21
C ILE A 710 -11.11 -51.68 12.85
N ASP A 711 -12.25 -51.14 12.42
CA ASP A 711 -13.56 -51.70 12.73
C ASP A 711 -14.11 -52.42 11.49
N SER A 712 -13.79 -53.71 11.38
CA SER A 712 -14.20 -54.51 10.23
C SER A 712 -15.72 -54.65 10.12
N ALA A 713 -16.47 -54.52 11.22
CA ALA A 713 -17.93 -54.66 11.21
C ALA A 713 -18.62 -53.41 10.65
N GLU A 714 -18.06 -52.23 10.90
CA GLU A 714 -18.60 -50.96 10.40
C GLU A 714 -18.02 -50.53 9.04
N THR A 715 -16.74 -50.80 8.80
CA THR A 715 -15.99 -50.23 7.66
C THR A 715 -15.61 -51.24 6.59
N ASP A 716 -15.86 -52.54 6.83
CA ASP A 716 -15.43 -53.64 5.96
C ASP A 716 -13.90 -53.68 5.69
N GLU A 717 -13.10 -53.02 6.53
CA GLU A 717 -11.63 -53.02 6.42
C GLU A 717 -11.02 -54.25 7.09
N ASP A 718 -10.18 -54.98 6.36
CA ASP A 718 -9.42 -56.15 6.81
C ASP A 718 -8.02 -55.78 7.32
N PHE A 719 -7.44 -54.68 6.82
CA PHE A 719 -6.10 -54.21 7.19
C PHE A 719 -5.98 -52.68 7.09
N ALA A 720 -4.94 -52.12 7.70
CA ALA A 720 -4.56 -50.73 7.52
C ALA A 720 -3.04 -50.56 7.38
N VAL A 721 -2.61 -49.64 6.53
CA VAL A 721 -1.21 -49.26 6.35
C VAL A 721 -1.06 -47.77 6.65
N VAL A 722 -0.24 -47.46 7.64
CA VAL A 722 0.10 -46.09 8.04
C VAL A 722 1.51 -45.78 7.56
N ILE A 723 1.61 -44.92 6.55
CA ILE A 723 2.86 -44.47 5.96
C ILE A 723 3.30 -43.20 6.70
N SER A 724 4.47 -43.20 7.32
CA SER A 724 4.99 -42.03 8.01
C SER A 724 5.50 -41.02 7.01
N SER A 725 5.10 -39.75 7.13
CA SER A 725 5.56 -38.62 6.31
C SER A 725 6.98 -38.14 6.65
N ARG A 726 7.59 -38.65 7.73
CA ARG A 726 8.98 -38.40 8.10
C ARG A 726 9.57 -39.60 8.87
N PRO A 727 10.90 -39.69 9.00
CA PRO A 727 11.51 -40.74 9.81
C PRO A 727 10.97 -40.74 11.24
N ALA A 728 10.70 -41.93 11.76
CA ALA A 728 10.28 -42.17 13.14
C ALA A 728 11.24 -43.16 13.79
N SER A 729 11.59 -42.92 15.06
CA SER A 729 12.45 -43.84 15.79
C SER A 729 11.77 -45.20 15.98
N GLN A 730 12.58 -46.25 16.09
CA GLN A 730 12.08 -47.60 16.36
C GLN A 730 11.19 -47.65 17.61
N GLU A 731 11.60 -46.96 18.66
CA GLU A 731 10.87 -46.88 19.93
C GLU A 731 9.49 -46.24 19.76
N ALA A 732 9.40 -45.17 18.95
CA ALA A 732 8.14 -44.51 18.64
C ALA A 732 7.17 -45.42 17.87
N VAL A 733 7.68 -46.14 16.86
CA VAL A 733 6.89 -47.09 16.07
C VAL A 733 6.40 -48.25 16.95
N GLN A 734 7.29 -48.85 17.75
CA GLN A 734 6.93 -49.95 18.66
C GLN A 734 5.94 -49.53 19.73
N LYS A 735 6.09 -48.33 20.30
CA LYS A 735 5.15 -47.77 21.29
C LYS A 735 3.74 -47.65 20.71
N LEU A 736 3.59 -47.13 19.49
CA LEU A 736 2.29 -46.95 18.85
C LEU A 736 1.63 -48.27 18.45
N ILE A 737 2.42 -49.22 17.94
CA ILE A 737 1.94 -50.57 17.61
C ILE A 737 1.46 -51.29 18.89
N ALA A 738 2.24 -51.22 19.97
CA ALA A 738 1.87 -51.82 21.26
C ALA A 738 0.65 -51.15 21.89
N GLN A 739 0.51 -49.82 21.76
CA GLN A 739 -0.64 -49.08 22.28
C GLN A 739 -1.95 -49.46 21.58
N ARG A 740 -1.92 -49.69 20.26
CA ARG A 740 -3.12 -50.09 19.50
C ARG A 740 -3.41 -51.59 19.59
N ALA A 741 -2.37 -52.42 19.73
CA ALA A 741 -2.46 -53.87 19.92
C ALA A 741 -3.30 -54.61 18.86
N ASP A 742 -3.26 -54.15 17.60
CA ASP A 742 -3.92 -54.79 16.47
C ASP A 742 -2.88 -55.27 15.43
N PRO A 743 -2.75 -56.58 15.16
CA PRO A 743 -1.76 -57.13 14.23
C PRO A 743 -2.04 -56.82 12.75
N ARG A 744 -3.22 -56.27 12.43
CA ARG A 744 -3.66 -55.95 11.06
C ARG A 744 -3.20 -54.56 10.60
N ILE A 745 -2.55 -53.80 11.48
CA ILE A 745 -2.04 -52.45 11.16
C ILE A 745 -0.53 -52.51 10.91
N LEU A 746 -0.13 -52.08 9.73
CA LEU A 746 1.27 -51.95 9.33
C LEU A 746 1.69 -50.48 9.40
N VAL A 747 2.91 -50.22 9.86
CA VAL A 747 3.53 -48.88 9.89
C VAL A 747 4.76 -48.89 9.01
N TRP A 748 4.78 -48.06 7.97
CA TRP A 748 5.93 -47.88 7.08
C TRP A 748 6.59 -46.54 7.37
N THR A 749 7.84 -46.53 7.82
CA THR A 749 8.59 -45.28 8.07
C THR A 749 9.84 -45.20 7.18
N PRO A 750 10.11 -44.02 6.59
CA PRO A 750 11.32 -43.81 5.80
C PRO A 750 12.57 -43.71 6.67
N SER A 751 13.73 -43.90 6.04
CA SER A 751 15.04 -43.62 6.64
C SER A 751 15.40 -42.14 6.55
N GLU A 752 16.34 -41.68 7.36
CA GLU A 752 16.91 -40.34 7.21
C GLU A 752 17.55 -40.16 5.82
N LEU A 753 17.45 -38.94 5.29
CA LEU A 753 18.08 -38.61 4.01
C LEU A 753 19.59 -38.59 4.17
N ASN A 754 20.31 -39.16 3.19
CA ASN A 754 21.76 -39.02 3.12
C ASN A 754 22.16 -37.63 2.60
N GLU A 755 23.46 -37.30 2.63
CA GLU A 755 23.95 -35.97 2.21
C GLU A 755 23.57 -35.60 0.77
N GLU A 756 23.59 -36.57 -0.15
CA GLU A 756 23.28 -36.36 -1.56
C GLU A 756 21.78 -36.09 -1.77
N GLU A 757 20.92 -36.89 -1.13
CA GLU A 757 19.47 -36.70 -1.12
C GLU A 757 19.07 -35.40 -0.44
N HIS A 758 19.74 -35.03 0.64
CA HIS A 758 19.50 -33.77 1.32
C HIS A 758 19.88 -32.59 0.41
N GLY A 759 20.99 -32.67 -0.32
CA GLY A 759 21.36 -31.69 -1.35
C GLY A 759 20.27 -31.52 -2.42
N ARG A 760 19.70 -32.63 -2.92
CA ARG A 760 18.59 -32.60 -3.89
C ARG A 760 17.31 -32.00 -3.31
N LEU A 761 17.00 -32.27 -2.04
CA LEU A 761 15.87 -31.66 -1.35
C LEU A 761 16.02 -30.13 -1.27
N LEU A 762 17.24 -29.63 -1.00
CA LEU A 762 17.55 -28.20 -0.98
C LEU A 762 17.39 -27.56 -2.37
N ASP A 763 17.88 -28.23 -3.42
CA ASP A 763 17.70 -27.76 -4.79
C ASP A 763 16.21 -27.67 -5.16
N PHE A 764 15.42 -28.68 -4.77
CA PHE A 764 13.97 -28.66 -4.99
C PHE A 764 13.26 -27.55 -4.19
N ALA A 765 13.68 -27.29 -2.95
CA ALA A 765 13.16 -26.18 -2.16
C ALA A 765 13.44 -24.83 -2.82
N ALA A 766 14.63 -24.66 -3.40
CA ALA A 766 14.99 -23.47 -4.16
C ALA A 766 14.12 -23.30 -5.42
N TYR A 767 13.91 -24.37 -6.20
CA TYR A 767 13.00 -24.32 -7.37
C TYR A 767 11.56 -23.96 -6.96
N ARG A 768 11.03 -24.56 -5.88
CA ARG A 768 9.69 -24.21 -5.36
C ARG A 768 9.59 -22.74 -4.97
N LYS A 769 10.63 -22.19 -4.33
CA LYS A 769 10.68 -20.77 -3.96
C LYS A 769 10.66 -19.85 -5.17
N LEU A 770 11.44 -20.18 -6.21
CA LEU A 770 11.43 -19.42 -7.46
C LEU A 770 10.06 -19.48 -8.15
N VAL A 771 9.45 -20.66 -8.25
CA VAL A 771 8.10 -20.82 -8.81
C VAL A 771 7.06 -20.05 -8.01
N SER A 772 7.11 -20.07 -6.68
CA SER A 772 6.21 -19.28 -5.83
C SER A 772 6.41 -17.77 -6.01
N THR A 773 7.64 -17.34 -6.25
CA THR A 773 8.00 -15.92 -6.35
C THR A 773 7.71 -15.35 -7.75
N PHE A 774 7.88 -16.13 -8.81
CA PHE A 774 7.81 -15.66 -10.19
C PHE A 774 6.62 -16.26 -10.98
N GLY A 775 6.04 -17.37 -10.53
CA GLY A 775 4.89 -17.99 -11.16
C GLY A 775 3.66 -17.08 -11.15
N GLY A 776 2.96 -17.00 -12.29
CA GLY A 776 1.75 -16.18 -12.45
C GLY A 776 2.00 -14.68 -12.59
N LYS A 777 3.25 -14.21 -12.67
CA LYS A 777 3.59 -12.80 -12.89
C LYS A 777 3.80 -12.48 -14.38
N ASP A 778 3.34 -11.30 -14.78
CA ASP A 778 3.41 -10.79 -16.16
C ASP A 778 4.67 -9.93 -16.43
N SER A 779 5.86 -10.42 -16.07
CA SER A 779 7.12 -9.71 -16.32
C SER A 779 8.13 -10.52 -17.14
N ASP A 780 9.02 -9.83 -17.87
CA ASP A 780 10.13 -10.44 -18.63
C ASP A 780 11.07 -11.23 -17.71
N ASP A 781 11.29 -10.73 -16.49
CA ASP A 781 12.06 -11.41 -15.45
C ASP A 781 11.39 -12.73 -15.04
N ALA A 782 10.06 -12.73 -14.86
CA ALA A 782 9.32 -13.93 -14.49
C ALA A 782 9.40 -15.00 -15.58
N VAL A 783 9.26 -14.61 -16.85
CA VAL A 783 9.45 -15.52 -17.99
C VAL A 783 10.86 -16.10 -17.99
N THR A 784 11.87 -15.26 -17.78
CA THR A 784 13.29 -15.67 -17.79
C THR A 784 13.60 -16.68 -16.68
N VAL A 785 13.15 -16.42 -15.45
CA VAL A 785 13.37 -17.33 -14.31
C VAL A 785 12.60 -18.63 -14.49
N ILE A 786 11.31 -18.58 -14.86
CA ILE A 786 10.49 -19.79 -14.98
C ILE A 786 10.96 -20.69 -16.11
N ASN A 787 11.36 -20.15 -17.26
CA ASN A 787 11.95 -20.96 -18.34
C ASN A 787 13.26 -21.62 -17.90
N TRP A 788 14.10 -20.89 -17.16
CA TRP A 788 15.33 -21.47 -16.61
C TRP A 788 15.05 -22.60 -15.62
N VAL A 789 14.08 -22.41 -14.70
CA VAL A 789 13.66 -23.46 -13.76
C VAL A 789 13.13 -24.67 -14.52
N ALA A 790 12.31 -24.46 -15.56
CA ALA A 790 11.78 -25.55 -16.38
C ALA A 790 12.92 -26.35 -17.04
N ASP A 791 13.88 -25.68 -17.67
CA ASP A 791 15.00 -26.34 -18.33
C ASP A 791 15.91 -27.08 -17.33
N ALA A 792 16.14 -26.52 -16.13
CA ALA A 792 16.90 -27.18 -15.08
C ALA A 792 16.19 -28.44 -14.56
N LEU A 793 14.88 -28.33 -14.27
CA LEU A 793 14.08 -29.47 -13.80
C LEU A 793 13.92 -30.57 -14.85
N ARG A 794 13.94 -30.25 -16.15
CA ARG A 794 13.79 -31.26 -17.21
C ARG A 794 14.82 -32.39 -17.11
N GLY A 795 16.05 -32.08 -16.69
CA GLY A 795 17.13 -33.07 -16.52
C GLY A 795 17.14 -33.75 -15.15
N ASP A 796 16.67 -33.07 -14.10
CA ASP A 796 16.89 -33.48 -12.72
C ASP A 796 15.63 -33.92 -11.96
N MET A 797 14.42 -33.62 -12.46
CA MET A 797 13.17 -33.90 -11.74
C MET A 797 13.01 -35.38 -11.36
N ALA A 798 13.31 -36.31 -12.27
CA ALA A 798 13.26 -37.73 -11.97
C ALA A 798 14.20 -38.12 -10.82
N ARG A 799 15.42 -37.57 -10.79
CA ARG A 799 16.40 -37.84 -9.71
C ARG A 799 15.99 -37.20 -8.40
N ILE A 800 15.40 -36.02 -8.44
CA ILE A 800 14.89 -35.32 -7.27
C ILE A 800 13.71 -36.09 -6.67
N ALA A 801 12.76 -36.57 -7.48
CA ALA A 801 11.62 -37.33 -7.00
C ALA A 801 12.03 -38.70 -6.42
N HIS A 802 13.02 -39.36 -7.04
CA HIS A 802 13.50 -40.69 -6.63
C HIS A 802 14.06 -40.74 -5.20
N ILE A 803 14.46 -39.60 -4.61
CA ILE A 803 14.91 -39.57 -3.21
C ILE A 803 13.82 -40.06 -2.24
N VAL A 804 12.54 -39.91 -2.61
CA VAL A 804 11.42 -40.47 -1.85
C VAL A 804 11.52 -41.99 -1.87
N ASP A 805 11.57 -42.60 -3.05
CA ASP A 805 11.64 -44.06 -3.21
C ASP A 805 12.85 -44.65 -2.47
N ASP A 806 14.02 -44.03 -2.63
CA ASP A 806 15.27 -44.46 -1.97
C ASP A 806 15.18 -44.39 -0.44
N SER A 807 14.63 -43.30 0.10
CA SER A 807 14.47 -43.10 1.54
C SER A 807 13.52 -44.13 2.15
N TYR A 808 12.41 -44.44 1.46
CA TYR A 808 11.44 -45.43 1.92
C TYR A 808 11.89 -46.88 1.70
N ALA A 809 12.68 -47.16 0.66
CA ALA A 809 13.28 -48.47 0.41
C ALA A 809 14.31 -48.86 1.49
N ARG A 810 15.06 -47.88 1.99
CA ARG A 810 15.95 -48.05 3.17
C ARG A 810 15.23 -47.96 4.50
N GLY A 811 13.95 -47.59 4.48
CA GLY A 811 13.10 -47.49 5.65
C GLY A 811 12.74 -48.86 6.24
N ARG A 812 11.69 -48.89 7.06
CA ARG A 812 11.25 -50.10 7.74
C ARG A 812 9.72 -50.21 7.77
N ILE A 813 9.24 -51.44 7.80
CA ILE A 813 7.82 -51.77 7.94
C ILE A 813 7.64 -52.71 9.13
N ASP A 814 6.79 -52.32 10.07
CA ASP A 814 6.50 -53.06 11.30
C ASP A 814 4.99 -53.22 11.52
N ALA A 815 4.60 -54.34 12.13
CA ALA A 815 3.29 -54.64 12.67
C ALA A 815 3.46 -55.38 14.01
N LEU A 816 2.38 -55.56 14.77
CA LEU A 816 2.43 -56.13 16.14
C LEU A 816 3.21 -57.45 16.23
N ASN A 817 2.96 -58.37 15.30
CA ASN A 817 3.56 -59.71 15.28
C ASN A 817 4.68 -59.86 14.24
N ASN A 818 5.05 -58.77 13.55
CA ASN A 818 5.99 -58.80 12.43
C ASN A 818 6.81 -57.52 12.41
N THR A 819 8.03 -57.57 12.93
CA THR A 819 8.94 -56.43 12.93
C THR A 819 9.91 -56.50 11.75
N HIS A 820 10.31 -55.33 11.23
CA HIS A 820 11.32 -55.19 10.18
C HIS A 820 11.09 -56.14 8.99
N MET A 821 9.89 -56.10 8.41
CA MET A 821 9.55 -56.95 7.28
C MET A 821 10.45 -56.63 6.07
N PRO A 822 10.95 -57.63 5.31
CA PRO A 822 11.67 -57.40 4.07
C PRO A 822 10.69 -57.01 2.96
N PHE A 823 11.02 -55.96 2.20
CA PHE A 823 10.27 -55.49 1.04
C PHE A 823 11.19 -54.93 -0.04
N HIS A 824 10.65 -54.68 -1.22
CA HIS A 824 11.32 -53.95 -2.31
C HIS A 824 10.34 -52.89 -2.82
N VAL A 825 10.84 -51.67 -3.03
CA VAL A 825 10.08 -50.57 -3.60
C VAL A 825 10.21 -50.66 -5.13
N ALA A 826 9.32 -51.43 -5.74
CA ALA A 826 9.27 -51.61 -7.19
C ALA A 826 7.81 -51.74 -7.67
N GLY A 827 7.45 -50.96 -8.68
CA GLY A 827 6.07 -50.90 -9.19
C GLY A 827 5.20 -49.93 -8.40
N ASP A 828 3.89 -50.17 -8.43
CA ASP A 828 2.90 -49.34 -7.73
C ASP A 828 2.78 -49.70 -6.25
N LEU A 829 2.06 -48.87 -5.50
CA LEU A 829 1.85 -49.06 -4.07
C LEU A 829 1.17 -50.40 -3.76
N ARG A 830 0.29 -50.89 -4.65
CA ARG A 830 -0.37 -52.18 -4.54
C ARG A 830 0.62 -53.33 -4.57
N ALA A 831 1.52 -53.37 -5.55
CA ALA A 831 2.52 -54.41 -5.70
C ALA A 831 3.45 -54.50 -4.49
N ILE A 832 3.83 -53.35 -3.92
CA ILE A 832 4.70 -53.27 -2.74
C ILE A 832 3.97 -53.79 -1.50
N LEU A 833 2.72 -53.38 -1.28
CA LEU A 833 2.00 -53.69 -0.04
C LEU A 833 1.41 -55.11 0.00
N THR A 834 1.09 -55.71 -1.14
CA THR A 834 0.46 -57.05 -1.22
C THR A 834 1.17 -58.12 -0.38
N PRO A 835 2.48 -58.40 -0.57
CA PRO A 835 3.17 -59.44 0.21
C PRO A 835 3.29 -59.11 1.71
N LEU A 836 3.28 -57.83 2.08
CA LEU A 836 3.41 -57.38 3.46
C LEU A 836 2.09 -57.53 4.22
N VAL A 837 1.00 -57.13 3.57
CA VAL A 837 -0.36 -57.30 4.10
C VAL A 837 -0.68 -58.79 4.22
N GLU A 838 -0.36 -59.61 3.21
CA GLU A 838 -0.53 -61.07 3.30
C GLU A 838 0.16 -61.65 4.54
N ARG A 839 1.41 -61.23 4.81
CA ARG A 839 2.16 -61.67 6.00
C ARG A 839 1.48 -61.23 7.29
N ALA A 840 0.98 -59.99 7.37
CA ALA A 840 0.26 -59.49 8.54
C ALA A 840 -1.04 -60.29 8.77
N LEU A 841 -1.85 -60.47 7.73
CA LEU A 841 -3.13 -61.21 7.80
C LEU A 841 -2.93 -62.68 8.16
N ASN A 842 -1.90 -63.34 7.62
CA ASN A 842 -1.53 -64.71 7.99
C ASN A 842 -1.19 -64.84 9.50
N SER A 843 -0.69 -63.78 10.12
CA SER A 843 -0.41 -63.77 11.57
C SER A 843 -1.63 -63.38 12.42
N ALA A 844 -2.62 -62.69 11.84
CA ALA A 844 -3.78 -62.14 12.53
C ALA A 844 -5.00 -63.06 12.51
N TYR A 845 -5.26 -63.73 11.38
CA TYR A 845 -6.49 -64.48 11.16
C TYR A 845 -6.26 -65.99 11.15
N GLU A 846 -7.02 -66.72 11.98
CA GLU A 846 -7.06 -68.19 11.95
C GLU A 846 -7.65 -68.72 10.64
N SER A 847 -8.52 -67.94 10.00
CA SER A 847 -9.12 -68.24 8.69
C SER A 847 -8.12 -68.28 7.53
N ARG A 848 -6.82 -68.07 7.79
CA ARG A 848 -5.71 -68.33 6.85
C ARG A 848 -5.69 -69.75 6.31
N ILE A 849 -6.29 -70.71 7.04
CA ILE A 849 -6.40 -72.10 6.59
C ILE A 849 -7.39 -72.27 5.44
N ILE A 850 -8.33 -71.33 5.26
CA ILE A 850 -9.26 -71.32 4.14
C ILE A 850 -8.52 -70.74 2.94
N ARG A 851 -8.31 -71.57 1.92
CA ARG A 851 -7.62 -71.17 0.69
C ARG A 851 -8.47 -71.52 -0.51
N PHE A 852 -8.70 -70.53 -1.37
CA PHE A 852 -9.40 -70.72 -2.63
C PHE A 852 -8.38 -70.91 -3.75
N ASP A 853 -8.57 -71.96 -4.53
CA ASP A 853 -7.68 -72.26 -5.65
C ASP A 853 -8.05 -71.41 -6.87
N PRO A 854 -7.06 -70.91 -7.65
CA PRO A 854 -7.31 -70.24 -8.92
C PRO A 854 -8.12 -71.13 -9.89
N PRO A 855 -8.89 -70.55 -10.83
CA PRO A 855 -8.84 -69.15 -11.29
C PRO A 855 -9.86 -68.21 -10.63
N PHE A 856 -10.68 -68.69 -9.70
CA PHE A 856 -11.80 -67.91 -9.14
C PHE A 856 -11.39 -67.17 -7.87
N LEU A 857 -11.64 -65.86 -7.84
CA LEU A 857 -11.41 -65.02 -6.66
C LEU A 857 -12.68 -64.95 -5.81
N PHE A 858 -12.59 -65.27 -4.52
CA PHE A 858 -13.72 -65.18 -3.59
C PHE A 858 -13.98 -63.73 -3.19
N ARG A 859 -15.12 -63.17 -3.64
CA ARG A 859 -15.59 -61.81 -3.32
C ARG A 859 -16.88 -61.85 -2.51
N LYS A 860 -17.31 -60.70 -1.98
CA LYS A 860 -18.57 -60.58 -1.23
C LYS A 860 -19.78 -61.08 -2.02
N GLU A 861 -19.83 -60.83 -3.33
CA GLU A 861 -20.91 -61.29 -4.19
C GLU A 861 -20.95 -62.83 -4.31
N GLU A 862 -19.79 -63.47 -4.30
CA GLU A 862 -19.67 -64.94 -4.34
C GLU A 862 -20.13 -65.57 -3.02
N ALA A 863 -19.88 -64.92 -1.88
CA ALA A 863 -20.40 -65.38 -0.59
C ALA A 863 -21.94 -65.44 -0.59
N VAL A 864 -22.63 -64.43 -1.13
CA VAL A 864 -24.10 -64.42 -1.26
C VAL A 864 -24.59 -65.57 -2.14
N LYS A 865 -23.91 -65.83 -3.25
CA LYS A 865 -24.22 -66.95 -4.16
C LYS A 865 -24.02 -68.31 -3.50
N VAL A 866 -22.94 -68.50 -2.73
CA VAL A 866 -22.72 -69.72 -1.93
C VAL A 866 -23.85 -69.91 -0.91
N ILE A 867 -24.24 -68.86 -0.19
CA ILE A 867 -25.33 -68.92 0.79
C ILE A 867 -26.64 -69.38 0.14
N ASN A 868 -26.98 -68.81 -1.02
CA ASN A 868 -28.20 -69.18 -1.75
C ASN A 868 -28.09 -70.57 -2.41
N GLY A 869 -26.89 -70.98 -2.80
CA GLY A 869 -26.64 -72.22 -3.55
C GLY A 869 -26.66 -73.49 -2.69
N ILE A 870 -26.09 -73.44 -1.48
CA ILE A 870 -25.96 -74.62 -0.61
C ILE A 870 -26.40 -74.40 0.85
N VAL A 871 -26.16 -73.23 1.44
CA VAL A 871 -26.42 -73.00 2.88
C VAL A 871 -27.92 -72.93 3.18
N LYS A 872 -28.69 -72.16 2.38
CA LYS A 872 -30.15 -72.05 2.53
C LYS A 872 -30.90 -73.29 2.06
N THR A 873 -30.37 -73.95 1.03
CA THR A 873 -31.03 -75.07 0.35
C THR A 873 -30.75 -76.42 1.03
N GLY A 874 -29.63 -76.54 1.74
CA GLY A 874 -29.18 -77.76 2.41
C GLY A 874 -28.67 -78.86 1.47
N SER A 875 -29.11 -78.87 0.21
CA SER A 875 -28.61 -79.78 -0.83
C SER A 875 -28.83 -79.24 -2.25
N ILE A 876 -28.01 -79.71 -3.19
CA ILE A 876 -28.10 -79.44 -4.63
C ILE A 876 -28.79 -80.64 -5.32
N PRO A 877 -29.98 -80.47 -5.91
CA PRO A 877 -30.73 -81.57 -6.53
C PRO A 877 -29.95 -82.29 -7.63
N LYS A 878 -30.09 -83.62 -7.69
CA LYS A 878 -29.46 -84.44 -8.73
C LYS A 878 -30.01 -84.07 -10.11
N GLY A 879 -29.15 -83.53 -10.98
CA GLY A 879 -29.50 -83.10 -12.34
C GLY A 879 -29.95 -81.64 -12.46
N ALA A 880 -29.77 -80.82 -11.41
CA ALA A 880 -30.01 -79.38 -11.48
C ALA A 880 -29.16 -78.72 -12.58
N LYS A 881 -29.76 -77.78 -13.32
CA LYS A 881 -29.04 -76.98 -14.32
C LYS A 881 -28.05 -76.04 -13.60
N PRO A 882 -26.79 -75.94 -14.05
CA PRO A 882 -25.84 -74.99 -13.48
C PRO A 882 -26.38 -73.57 -13.55
N ASN A 883 -26.42 -72.88 -12.41
CA ASN A 883 -26.65 -71.45 -12.32
C ASN A 883 -25.52 -70.81 -11.49
N GLN A 884 -25.55 -69.49 -11.32
CA GLN A 884 -24.48 -68.77 -10.62
C GLN A 884 -24.33 -69.23 -9.16
N ASP A 885 -25.44 -69.53 -8.46
CA ASP A 885 -25.44 -69.98 -7.06
C ASP A 885 -24.85 -71.39 -6.89
N ILE A 886 -25.26 -72.34 -7.75
CA ILE A 886 -24.74 -73.72 -7.77
C ILE A 886 -23.26 -73.72 -8.14
N SER A 887 -22.87 -72.89 -9.11
CA SER A 887 -21.48 -72.78 -9.54
C SER A 887 -20.59 -72.20 -8.43
N ALA A 888 -21.05 -71.15 -7.74
CA ALA A 888 -20.34 -70.58 -6.59
C ALA A 888 -20.21 -71.58 -5.44
N ALA A 889 -21.27 -72.32 -5.11
CA ALA A 889 -21.23 -73.38 -4.11
C ALA A 889 -20.19 -74.46 -4.45
N GLN A 890 -20.13 -74.89 -5.72
CA GLN A 890 -19.13 -75.88 -6.17
C GLN A 890 -17.71 -75.32 -6.23
N ASN A 891 -17.54 -74.04 -6.57
CA ASN A 891 -16.21 -73.42 -6.67
C ASN A 891 -15.60 -73.11 -5.29
N PHE A 892 -16.41 -72.72 -4.31
CA PHE A 892 -15.92 -72.20 -3.02
C PHE A 892 -16.32 -73.04 -1.80
N GLY A 893 -17.39 -73.84 -1.89
CA GLY A 893 -17.94 -74.61 -0.75
C GLY A 893 -17.00 -75.66 -0.18
N TYR A 894 -16.13 -76.25 -1.01
CA TYR A 894 -15.12 -77.21 -0.55
C TYR A 894 -14.02 -76.54 0.28
N ALA A 895 -13.52 -75.37 -0.17
CA ALA A 895 -12.50 -74.61 0.56
C ALA A 895 -13.06 -74.03 1.87
N LEU A 896 -14.35 -73.67 1.88
CA LEU A 896 -15.09 -73.28 3.07
C LEU A 896 -15.43 -74.45 4.01
N LEU A 897 -15.10 -75.69 3.67
CA LEU A 897 -15.42 -76.90 4.45
C LEU A 897 -16.91 -77.06 4.77
N ILE A 898 -17.79 -76.58 3.88
CA ILE A 898 -19.25 -76.73 4.00
C ILE A 898 -19.82 -77.76 3.03
N MET A 899 -18.94 -78.41 2.26
CA MET A 899 -19.24 -79.48 1.31
C MET A 899 -18.09 -80.50 1.30
N ASP A 900 -18.40 -81.80 1.27
CA ASP A 900 -17.38 -82.86 1.12
C ASP A 900 -17.32 -83.39 -0.32
N ARG A 901 -16.14 -83.77 -0.81
CA ARG A 901 -15.94 -84.25 -2.19
C ARG A 901 -16.70 -85.55 -2.53
N PRO A 902 -16.84 -86.55 -1.62
CA PRO A 902 -17.63 -87.76 -1.88
C PRO A 902 -19.14 -87.51 -1.98
N ALA A 903 -19.65 -86.49 -1.28
CA ALA A 903 -21.06 -86.12 -1.18
C ALA A 903 -21.27 -84.65 -1.59
N GLY A 904 -20.66 -84.23 -2.70
CA GLY A 904 -20.51 -82.83 -3.14
C GLY A 904 -21.79 -82.10 -3.57
N ARG A 905 -22.93 -82.46 -2.97
CA ARG A 905 -24.27 -81.92 -3.20
C ARG A 905 -25.05 -81.74 -1.89
N GLU A 906 -24.48 -82.04 -0.73
CA GLU A 906 -25.13 -81.81 0.57
C GLU A 906 -24.31 -80.79 1.37
N LEU A 907 -25.02 -80.00 2.18
CA LEU A 907 -24.40 -79.12 3.16
C LEU A 907 -23.82 -80.00 4.28
N ASP A 908 -22.50 -80.03 4.39
CA ASP A 908 -21.78 -80.76 5.43
C ASP A 908 -20.79 -79.83 6.11
N VAL A 909 -21.10 -79.46 7.35
CA VAL A 909 -20.28 -78.59 8.20
C VAL A 909 -19.51 -79.36 9.26
N SER A 910 -19.59 -80.70 9.27
CA SER A 910 -19.03 -81.55 10.33
C SER A 910 -17.52 -81.43 10.51
N ARG A 911 -16.81 -81.03 9.44
CA ARG A 911 -15.36 -80.81 9.41
C ARG A 911 -14.97 -79.33 9.49
N ASN A 912 -15.93 -78.42 9.62
CA ASN A 912 -15.65 -76.99 9.68
C ASN A 912 -15.44 -76.55 11.14
N PRO A 913 -14.20 -76.24 11.56
CA PRO A 913 -13.92 -75.84 12.94
C PRO A 913 -14.62 -74.53 13.30
N PHE A 914 -14.74 -73.59 12.36
CA PHE A 914 -15.40 -72.30 12.61
C PHE A 914 -16.90 -72.43 12.85
N VAL A 915 -17.56 -73.37 12.17
CA VAL A 915 -18.98 -73.65 12.42
C VAL A 915 -19.15 -74.36 13.76
N ALA A 916 -18.24 -75.28 14.12
CA ALA A 916 -18.26 -75.92 15.44
C ALA A 916 -18.10 -74.89 16.57
N ASP A 917 -17.16 -73.95 16.43
CA ASP A 917 -16.94 -72.87 17.40
C ASP A 917 -18.15 -71.92 17.50
N LEU A 918 -18.77 -71.57 16.36
CA LEU A 918 -20.00 -70.76 16.35
C LEU A 918 -21.15 -71.46 17.06
N LEU A 919 -21.34 -72.76 16.84
CA LEU A 919 -22.37 -73.55 17.51
C LEU A 919 -22.09 -73.66 19.01
N ALA A 920 -20.84 -73.93 19.41
CA ALA A 920 -20.44 -73.94 20.81
C ALA A 920 -20.70 -72.59 21.50
N PHE A 921 -20.37 -71.47 20.83
CA PHE A 921 -20.66 -70.13 21.33
C PHE A 921 -22.17 -69.87 21.48
N ILE A 922 -22.98 -70.29 20.50
CA ILE A 922 -24.44 -70.19 20.57
C ILE A 922 -24.94 -71.01 21.76
N ASP A 923 -24.49 -72.25 21.92
CA ASP A 923 -24.89 -73.14 23.01
C ASP A 923 -24.47 -72.61 24.40
N GLU A 924 -23.32 -71.93 24.51
CA GLU A 924 -22.86 -71.26 25.75
C GLU A 924 -23.67 -70.00 26.12
N ARG A 925 -24.30 -69.36 25.13
CA ARG A 925 -25.06 -68.10 25.28
C ARG A 925 -26.58 -68.31 25.30
N SER A 926 -27.03 -69.48 24.88
CA SER A 926 -28.42 -69.97 24.94
C SER A 926 -28.74 -70.50 26.32
#